data_AF-A0A8P0TBE7-F1
#
_entry.id   AF-A0A8P0TBE7-F1
#
_cell.length_a   1.000
_cell.length_b   1.000
_cell.length_c   1.000
_cell.angle_alpha   90.00
_cell.angle_beta   90.00
_cell.angle_gamma   90.00
#
_symmetry.space_group_name_H-M   'P 1'
#
loop_
_entity.id
_entity.type
_entity.pdbx_description
1 polymer ?
#
loop_
_entity_poly.entity_id
_entity_poly.type
_entity_poly.pdbx_seq_one_letter_code
_entity_poly.pdbx_strand_id
1 'polypeptide(L)'
;MALRGLSVLELAGLAPGPLCGMILADFGARVVRVDRLGARGNMNILARGKRSLALDLQRPQGAAVLRRLCARADVVLEPYRHGVMEKLQLGPEILQRENPRLIYARLSGFGQSGRFSKTAGHDINFLALSGVLSKIGGSGENPYAPLNLLADFGGGALICTLGILMALFERTRSGKGQVIDANMVEGTAYLSSFLWHSLQMGLWENPRGQNLLDGGAPFYTTYRTADGGFMAVGALEPQFYKLLIKALIADPRRKRIWAITITMIGVVFFDFAADFIDGPIKAYLFDVCSYEDKERGLHYHAFFTGFGGALGYLLGAIDWAHLEIGRVLGSEFQVMFFFSALVLTLCFIIHLCSIPEAPLRDVTKDIPPQQAPQDFLLSSDKMYQYGSIEKAKNGYVNPELALQGEKTPNPSKQISKTMTMTSLLRVLMNMPSHYLCLCISHFIGWTAFLSNMLFFTDFMGQIVYHGDPYSAHNSTEFLIYERGVEVGCWGLCINSVFSSLYSYFQKPLVSYIGLKGLYFTGYLLFGLGTGFIGLFPNVYSTLALCTMFGVMSSTLYTVPFNLIAKYHREEQEKRQQARGGSLDSGERGQGLDCAVLTCMVQLAQILVGGGLGFLVNKAGSVIVVITASALALIGCCFVALFVRYVD
;
A
#
# COMPACT_ATOMS: atom_id res chain seq x y z
N MET A 1 -7.34 -43.73 -1.28
CA MET A 1 -6.42 -44.07 -0.18
C MET A 1 -5.64 -45.33 -0.55
N ALA A 2 -4.32 -45.30 -0.42
CA ALA A 2 -3.39 -46.30 -0.98
C ALA A 2 -3.49 -47.70 -0.34
N LEU A 3 -3.91 -47.78 0.92
CA LEU A 3 -4.01 -49.03 1.69
C LEU A 3 -5.44 -49.55 1.81
N ARG A 4 -6.37 -49.06 0.96
CA ARG A 4 -7.77 -49.48 0.98
C ARG A 4 -7.86 -50.99 0.73
N GLY A 5 -8.61 -51.67 1.59
CA GLY A 5 -8.85 -53.11 1.50
C GLY A 5 -7.94 -53.95 2.40
N LEU A 6 -6.87 -53.38 2.95
CA LEU A 6 -6.02 -54.08 3.92
C LEU A 6 -6.67 -54.17 5.30
N SER A 7 -6.57 -55.33 5.94
CA SER A 7 -7.06 -55.57 7.30
C SER A 7 -5.91 -55.74 8.29
N VAL A 8 -5.83 -54.86 9.28
CA VAL A 8 -4.74 -54.83 10.26
C VAL A 8 -5.29 -55.08 11.66
N LEU A 9 -4.65 -55.98 12.41
CA LEU A 9 -4.91 -56.20 13.83
C LEU A 9 -3.77 -55.56 14.64
N GLU A 10 -4.10 -54.56 15.43
CA GLU A 10 -3.14 -53.88 16.32
C GLU A 10 -3.36 -54.36 17.75
N LEU A 11 -2.38 -54.99 18.38
CA LEU A 11 -2.45 -55.28 19.81
C LEU A 11 -2.13 -54.02 20.61
N ALA A 12 -2.96 -53.72 21.61
CA ALA A 12 -2.83 -52.49 22.39
C ALA A 12 -1.44 -52.38 23.03
N GLY A 13 -0.80 -51.23 22.79
CA GLY A 13 0.47 -50.82 23.37
C GLY A 13 0.55 -49.32 23.55
N LEU A 14 1.77 -48.82 23.76
CA LEU A 14 2.05 -47.40 23.96
C LEU A 14 2.68 -46.79 22.70
N ALA A 15 2.64 -45.45 22.63
CA ALA A 15 3.27 -44.53 21.67
C ALA A 15 3.60 -45.13 20.27
N PRO A 16 4.70 -45.90 20.09
CA PRO A 16 5.11 -46.47 18.80
C PRO A 16 4.05 -47.34 18.11
N GLY A 17 3.39 -48.24 18.86
CA GLY A 17 2.38 -49.15 18.33
C GLY A 17 1.15 -48.42 17.78
N PRO A 18 0.50 -47.57 18.61
CA PRO A 18 -0.59 -46.73 18.15
C PRO A 18 -0.22 -45.79 17.00
N LEU A 19 0.97 -45.21 16.95
CA LEU A 19 1.36 -44.39 15.80
C LEU A 19 1.45 -45.21 14.51
N CYS A 20 2.08 -46.38 14.55
CA CYS A 20 2.18 -47.28 13.39
C CYS A 20 0.78 -47.68 12.86
N GLY A 21 -0.11 -48.11 13.75
CA GLY A 21 -1.50 -48.41 13.37
C GLY A 21 -2.26 -47.19 12.86
N MET A 22 -1.98 -45.98 13.38
CA MET A 22 -2.64 -44.75 12.92
C MET A 22 -2.22 -44.41 11.49
N ILE A 23 -0.93 -44.51 11.17
CA ILE A 23 -0.43 -44.26 9.82
C ILE A 23 -1.11 -45.19 8.82
N LEU A 24 -1.18 -46.49 9.13
CA LEU A 24 -1.86 -47.45 8.25
C LEU A 24 -3.35 -47.11 8.06
N ALA A 25 -4.05 -46.69 9.12
CA ALA A 25 -5.45 -46.26 9.05
C ALA A 25 -5.63 -44.98 8.22
N ASP A 26 -4.78 -43.97 8.44
CA ASP A 26 -4.81 -42.69 7.74
C ASP A 26 -4.62 -42.88 6.21
N PHE A 27 -3.82 -43.87 5.81
CA PHE A 27 -3.63 -44.25 4.40
C PHE A 27 -4.65 -45.28 3.87
N GLY A 28 -5.68 -45.63 4.65
CA GLY A 28 -6.88 -46.35 4.21
C GLY A 28 -7.02 -47.81 4.64
N ALA A 29 -6.10 -48.34 5.45
CA ALA A 29 -6.23 -49.69 5.99
C ALA A 29 -7.36 -49.75 7.04
N ARG A 30 -8.06 -50.89 7.11
CA ARG A 30 -9.00 -51.17 8.18
C ARG A 30 -8.25 -51.70 9.39
N VAL A 31 -7.98 -50.82 10.35
CA VAL A 31 -7.25 -51.16 11.58
C VAL A 31 -8.23 -51.47 12.72
N VAL A 32 -8.10 -52.67 13.31
CA VAL A 32 -8.82 -53.08 14.51
C VAL A 32 -7.82 -53.24 15.64
N ARG A 33 -7.93 -52.37 16.64
CA ARG A 33 -7.14 -52.40 17.86
C ARG A 33 -7.74 -53.36 18.87
N VAL A 34 -6.92 -54.26 19.41
CA VAL A 34 -7.29 -55.25 20.41
C VAL A 34 -6.82 -54.77 21.78
N ASP A 35 -7.77 -54.32 22.60
CA ASP A 35 -7.55 -53.79 23.95
C ASP A 35 -7.73 -54.88 25.02
N ARG A 36 -7.13 -54.68 26.19
CA ARG A 36 -7.37 -55.53 27.37
C ARG A 36 -8.72 -55.18 28.00
N LEU A 37 -9.38 -56.16 28.62
CA LEU A 37 -10.61 -55.91 29.39
C LEU A 37 -10.37 -54.85 30.48
N GLY A 38 -11.33 -53.93 30.62
CA GLY A 38 -11.27 -52.86 31.63
C GLY A 38 -10.32 -51.70 31.29
N ALA A 39 -9.59 -51.76 30.16
CA ALA A 39 -8.89 -50.58 29.67
C ALA A 39 -9.92 -49.53 29.25
N ARG A 40 -9.88 -48.34 29.89
CA ARG A 40 -10.67 -47.20 29.39
C ARG A 40 -10.25 -46.95 27.94
N GLY A 41 -11.20 -47.02 27.02
CA GLY A 41 -10.96 -46.81 25.59
C GLY A 41 -10.19 -45.50 25.41
N ASN A 42 -8.93 -45.60 25.00
CA ASN A 42 -8.07 -44.43 24.93
C ASN A 42 -8.41 -43.66 23.65
N MET A 43 -9.36 -42.71 23.74
CA MET A 43 -9.78 -41.81 22.64
C MET A 43 -8.72 -40.74 22.33
N ASN A 44 -7.44 -41.08 22.44
CA ASN A 44 -6.34 -40.19 22.11
C ASN A 44 -6.21 -40.05 20.58
N ILE A 45 -5.56 -38.99 20.12
CA ILE A 45 -5.34 -38.65 18.71
C ILE A 45 -4.76 -39.84 17.92
N LEU A 46 -3.89 -40.65 18.56
CA LEU A 46 -3.28 -41.84 17.96
C LEU A 46 -4.23 -43.03 17.74
N ALA A 47 -5.47 -42.95 18.22
CA ALA A 47 -6.51 -43.96 18.01
C ALA A 47 -7.48 -43.59 16.87
N ARG A 48 -7.30 -42.42 16.23
CA ARG A 48 -8.19 -41.97 15.15
C ARG A 48 -8.19 -42.95 13.97
N GLY A 49 -9.35 -43.09 13.33
CA GLY A 49 -9.53 -43.97 12.17
C GLY A 49 -9.59 -45.47 12.47
N LYS A 50 -9.41 -45.88 13.73
CA LYS A 50 -9.37 -47.29 14.14
C LYS A 50 -10.68 -47.75 14.75
N ARG A 51 -10.95 -49.05 14.65
CA ARG A 51 -11.98 -49.74 15.44
C ARG A 51 -11.32 -50.38 16.67
N SER A 52 -12.04 -50.56 17.77
CA SER A 52 -11.53 -51.23 18.98
C SER A 52 -12.34 -52.49 19.29
N LEU A 53 -11.66 -53.51 19.82
CA LEU A 53 -12.21 -54.76 20.32
C LEU A 53 -11.50 -55.11 21.63
N ALA A 54 -12.23 -55.33 22.72
CA ALA A 54 -11.64 -55.75 23.98
C ALA A 54 -11.60 -57.28 24.11
N LEU A 55 -10.42 -57.86 24.37
CA LEU A 55 -10.23 -59.30 24.57
C LEU A 55 -9.35 -59.55 25.80
N ASP A 56 -9.67 -60.60 26.56
CA ASP A 56 -8.78 -61.18 27.56
C ASP A 56 -7.94 -62.28 26.93
N LEU A 57 -6.73 -61.93 26.49
CA LEU A 57 -5.82 -62.87 25.84
C LEU A 57 -5.22 -63.91 26.80
N GLN A 58 -5.38 -63.75 28.12
CA GLN A 58 -4.94 -64.76 29.08
C GLN A 58 -5.90 -65.96 29.12
N ARG A 59 -7.15 -65.78 28.68
CA ARG A 59 -8.13 -66.86 28.57
C ARG A 59 -7.97 -67.56 27.22
N PRO A 60 -8.01 -68.91 27.19
CA PRO A 60 -7.97 -69.68 25.94
C PRO A 60 -9.03 -69.24 24.92
N GLN A 61 -10.23 -68.85 25.38
CA GLN A 61 -11.27 -68.36 24.47
C GLN A 61 -10.89 -67.02 23.82
N GLY A 62 -10.26 -66.10 24.56
CA GLY A 62 -9.82 -64.80 24.02
C GLY A 62 -8.68 -64.95 23.02
N ALA A 63 -7.70 -65.81 23.33
CA ALA A 63 -6.63 -66.17 22.40
C ALA A 63 -7.21 -66.83 21.12
N ALA A 64 -8.20 -67.72 21.25
CA ALA A 64 -8.87 -68.34 20.10
C ALA A 64 -9.60 -67.33 19.20
N VAL A 65 -10.22 -66.29 19.77
CA VAL A 65 -10.85 -65.20 18.99
C VAL A 65 -9.78 -64.44 18.19
N LEU A 66 -8.69 -64.03 18.83
CA LEU A 66 -7.61 -63.32 18.14
C LEU A 66 -7.00 -64.17 17.02
N ARG A 67 -6.75 -65.46 17.28
CA ARG A 67 -6.26 -66.42 16.27
C ARG A 67 -7.18 -66.51 15.05
N ARG A 68 -8.51 -66.58 15.24
CA ARG A 68 -9.51 -66.54 14.15
C ARG A 68 -9.49 -65.23 13.37
N LEU A 69 -9.24 -64.10 14.03
CA LEU A 69 -9.11 -62.81 13.35
C LEU A 69 -7.81 -62.78 12.51
N CYS A 70 -6.70 -63.26 13.06
CA CYS A 70 -5.41 -63.35 12.36
C CYS A 70 -5.49 -64.25 11.11
N ALA A 71 -6.33 -65.28 11.13
CA ALA A 71 -6.58 -66.14 9.96
C ALA A 71 -7.15 -65.39 8.74
N ARG A 72 -7.70 -64.18 8.93
CA ARG A 72 -8.29 -63.34 7.87
C ARG A 72 -7.62 -61.96 7.74
N ALA A 73 -6.64 -61.66 8.58
CA ALA A 73 -5.94 -60.39 8.57
C ALA A 73 -4.77 -60.40 7.59
N ASP A 74 -4.40 -59.22 7.10
CA ASP A 74 -3.18 -59.03 6.32
C ASP A 74 -1.97 -58.82 7.22
N VAL A 75 -2.16 -58.07 8.31
CA VAL A 75 -1.11 -57.66 9.23
C VAL A 75 -1.57 -57.86 10.66
N VAL A 76 -0.70 -58.40 11.50
CA VAL A 76 -0.79 -58.29 12.97
C VAL A 76 0.39 -57.46 13.47
N LEU A 77 0.11 -56.42 14.24
CA LEU A 77 1.09 -55.53 14.85
C LEU A 77 1.09 -55.75 16.37
N GLU A 78 2.22 -56.19 16.91
CA GLU A 78 2.38 -56.41 18.34
C GLU A 78 3.57 -55.64 18.94
N PRO A 79 3.34 -54.83 20.00
CA PRO A 79 4.39 -54.05 20.63
C PRO A 79 4.93 -54.70 21.93
N TYR A 80 4.84 -56.03 22.06
CA TYR A 80 5.20 -56.72 23.30
C TYR A 80 6.66 -57.18 23.32
N ARG A 81 7.15 -57.48 24.53
CA ARG A 81 8.49 -58.02 24.74
C ARG A 81 8.60 -59.41 24.13
N HIS A 82 9.83 -59.78 23.77
CA HIS A 82 10.15 -61.11 23.30
C HIS A 82 9.58 -62.21 24.22
N GLY A 83 8.89 -63.19 23.62
CA GLY A 83 8.33 -64.35 24.32
C GLY A 83 6.91 -64.15 24.88
N VAL A 84 6.35 -62.94 24.87
CA VAL A 84 4.99 -62.70 25.40
C VAL A 84 3.94 -63.40 24.53
N MET A 85 4.01 -63.24 23.21
CA MET A 85 3.03 -63.83 22.30
C MET A 85 3.18 -65.33 22.16
N GLU A 86 4.40 -65.85 22.28
CA GLU A 86 4.69 -67.29 22.31
C GLU A 86 4.04 -67.94 23.53
N LYS A 87 4.13 -67.33 24.72
CA LYS A 87 3.46 -67.80 25.94
C LYS A 87 1.94 -67.85 25.82
N LEU A 88 1.37 -66.95 25.00
CA LEU A 88 -0.06 -66.91 24.72
C LEU A 88 -0.48 -67.83 23.56
N GLN A 89 0.45 -68.63 23.00
CA GLN A 89 0.24 -69.46 21.81
C GLN A 89 -0.22 -68.66 20.57
N LEU A 90 0.20 -67.41 20.48
CA LEU A 90 -0.12 -66.47 19.42
C LEU A 90 1.14 -65.95 18.70
N GLY A 91 2.26 -66.66 18.86
CA GLY A 91 3.52 -66.34 18.18
C GLY A 91 3.45 -66.55 16.65
N PRO A 92 4.43 -66.00 15.90
CA PRO A 92 4.44 -66.01 14.45
C PRO A 92 4.41 -67.41 13.86
N GLU A 93 5.16 -68.37 14.44
CA GLU A 93 5.19 -69.75 13.96
C GLU A 93 3.80 -70.41 13.94
N ILE A 94 2.96 -70.11 14.92
CA ILE A 94 1.61 -70.68 15.03
C ILE A 94 0.68 -69.96 14.06
N LEU A 95 0.66 -68.63 14.07
CA LEU A 95 -0.27 -67.85 13.26
C LEU A 95 0.03 -67.93 11.77
N GLN A 96 1.30 -67.99 11.36
CA GLN A 96 1.69 -68.10 9.95
C GLN A 96 1.49 -69.52 9.40
N ARG A 97 1.44 -70.57 10.24
CA ARG A 97 0.99 -71.91 9.79
C ARG A 97 -0.48 -71.90 9.35
N GLU A 98 -1.32 -71.11 10.03
CA GLU A 98 -2.75 -70.99 9.69
C GLU A 98 -3.02 -69.97 8.60
N ASN A 99 -2.27 -68.88 8.57
CA ASN A 99 -2.32 -67.88 7.52
C ASN A 99 -0.90 -67.62 6.98
N PRO A 100 -0.47 -68.39 5.97
CA PRO A 100 0.86 -68.22 5.36
C PRO A 100 1.07 -66.85 4.69
N ARG A 101 0.01 -66.06 4.51
CA ARG A 101 0.05 -64.70 3.94
C ARG A 101 0.17 -63.61 5.01
N LEU A 102 0.14 -63.96 6.29
CA LEU A 102 0.12 -63.01 7.41
C LEU A 102 1.49 -62.33 7.56
N ILE A 103 1.47 -61.00 7.53
CA ILE A 103 2.61 -60.20 7.93
C ILE A 103 2.54 -60.01 9.45
N TYR A 104 3.54 -60.51 10.14
CA TYR A 104 3.62 -60.46 11.58
C TYR A 104 4.64 -59.39 11.98
N ALA A 105 4.18 -58.21 12.39
CA ALA A 105 5.01 -57.08 12.75
C ALA A 105 5.25 -57.00 14.25
N ARG A 106 6.51 -57.14 14.65
CA ARG A 106 7.00 -56.94 16.02
C ARG A 106 7.61 -55.57 16.14
N LEU A 107 7.09 -54.77 17.06
CA LEU A 107 7.60 -53.42 17.34
C LEU A 107 8.10 -53.35 18.78
N SER A 108 9.41 -53.50 18.96
CA SER A 108 10.01 -53.57 20.30
C SER A 108 11.10 -52.51 20.49
N GLY A 109 11.56 -52.34 21.72
CA GLY A 109 12.66 -51.43 22.01
C GLY A 109 14.02 -51.96 21.51
N PHE A 110 14.39 -53.15 22.01
CA PHE A 110 15.72 -53.76 21.82
C PHE A 110 15.76 -54.90 20.79
N GLY A 111 14.64 -55.24 20.15
CA GLY A 111 14.56 -56.37 19.21
C GLY A 111 14.23 -57.70 19.87
N GLN A 112 14.08 -58.74 19.05
CA GLN A 112 13.74 -60.10 19.51
C GLN A 112 14.95 -60.94 19.92
N SER A 113 16.17 -60.45 19.69
CA SER A 113 17.41 -61.17 19.99
C SER A 113 18.42 -60.31 20.75
N GLY A 114 19.54 -60.90 21.16
CA GLY A 114 20.59 -60.20 21.90
C GLY A 114 20.31 -60.02 23.40
N ARG A 115 21.32 -59.50 24.11
CA ARG A 115 21.37 -59.41 25.58
C ARG A 115 20.23 -58.58 26.19
N PHE A 116 19.72 -57.59 25.46
CA PHE A 116 18.70 -56.65 25.96
C PHE A 116 17.26 -56.98 25.55
N SER A 117 17.04 -58.03 24.74
CA SER A 117 15.71 -58.42 24.22
C SER A 117 14.62 -58.63 25.30
N LYS A 118 15.01 -58.99 26.52
CA LYS A 118 14.10 -59.21 27.66
C LYS A 118 14.04 -58.04 28.64
N THR A 119 14.83 -56.99 28.41
CA THR A 119 14.99 -55.85 29.32
C THR A 119 13.88 -54.82 29.13
N ALA A 120 13.51 -54.12 30.20
CA ALA A 120 12.59 -52.99 30.14
C ALA A 120 13.30 -51.74 29.62
N GLY A 121 12.58 -50.88 28.90
CA GLY A 121 13.11 -49.59 28.47
C GLY A 121 12.01 -48.70 27.89
N HIS A 122 12.34 -47.43 27.75
CA HIS A 122 11.57 -46.40 27.05
C HIS A 122 12.46 -45.70 26.03
N ASP A 123 11.87 -44.80 25.23
CA ASP A 123 12.53 -44.05 24.15
C ASP A 123 13.98 -43.66 24.46
N ILE A 124 14.21 -42.95 25.57
CA ILE A 124 15.54 -42.47 25.97
C ILE A 124 16.58 -43.58 26.11
N ASN A 125 16.19 -44.79 26.55
CA ASN A 125 17.11 -45.92 26.67
C ASN A 125 17.50 -46.46 25.29
N PHE A 126 16.55 -46.52 24.36
CA PHE A 126 16.78 -46.98 23.00
C PHE A 126 17.62 -45.96 22.22
N LEU A 127 17.31 -44.67 22.40
CA LEU A 127 18.06 -43.54 21.85
C LEU A 127 19.49 -43.45 22.40
N ALA A 128 19.69 -43.84 23.66
CA ALA A 128 21.03 -43.94 24.26
C ALA A 128 21.84 -45.08 23.62
N LEU A 129 21.26 -46.28 23.48
CA LEU A 129 21.95 -47.41 22.89
C LEU A 129 22.19 -47.28 21.38
N SER A 130 21.37 -46.50 20.67
CA SER A 130 21.64 -46.19 19.25
C SER A 130 22.84 -45.26 19.07
N GLY A 131 23.36 -44.67 20.16
CA GLY A 131 24.48 -43.72 20.16
C GLY A 131 24.05 -42.26 19.91
N VAL A 132 22.84 -42.05 19.41
CA VAL A 132 22.37 -40.73 18.95
C VAL A 132 22.16 -39.77 20.12
N LEU A 133 21.70 -40.24 21.28
CA LEU A 133 21.50 -39.38 22.46
C LEU A 133 22.78 -38.59 22.80
N SER A 134 23.95 -39.22 22.67
CA SER A 134 25.23 -38.60 23.00
C SER A 134 25.57 -37.35 22.17
N LYS A 135 24.90 -37.17 21.02
CA LYS A 135 25.12 -36.09 20.07
C LYS A 135 24.10 -34.94 20.20
N ILE A 136 23.08 -35.07 21.05
CA ILE A 136 22.01 -34.07 21.19
C ILE A 136 22.14 -33.32 22.51
N GLY A 137 22.10 -31.99 22.47
CA GLY A 137 22.15 -31.12 23.64
C GLY A 137 23.28 -30.09 23.59
N GLY A 138 23.28 -29.16 24.56
CA GLY A 138 24.27 -28.09 24.66
C GLY A 138 25.67 -28.59 25.02
N SER A 139 26.67 -27.76 24.69
CA SER A 139 28.06 -27.99 25.09
C SER A 139 28.21 -27.86 26.61
N GLY A 140 28.85 -28.84 27.24
CA GLY A 140 29.08 -28.87 28.70
C GLY A 140 27.86 -29.28 29.53
N GLU A 141 26.71 -29.53 28.91
CA GLU A 141 25.48 -29.97 29.58
C GLU A 141 25.26 -31.48 29.43
N ASN A 142 24.28 -32.03 30.17
CA ASN A 142 23.85 -33.41 29.97
C ASN A 142 23.25 -33.60 28.56
N PRO A 143 23.39 -34.80 27.96
CA PRO A 143 22.67 -35.13 26.73
C PRO A 143 21.17 -34.86 26.87
N TYR A 144 20.57 -34.25 25.85
CA TYR A 144 19.17 -33.86 25.84
C TYR A 144 18.34 -34.88 25.05
N ALA A 145 17.30 -35.44 25.68
CA ALA A 145 16.36 -36.33 25.00
C ALA A 145 15.27 -35.49 24.30
N PRO A 146 15.17 -35.54 22.95
CA PRO A 146 14.21 -34.75 22.18
C PRO A 146 12.81 -35.37 22.25
N LEU A 147 12.20 -35.29 23.44
CA LEU A 147 10.94 -35.96 23.78
C LEU A 147 11.05 -37.47 23.48
N ASN A 148 10.05 -38.04 22.82
CA ASN A 148 10.08 -39.41 22.28
C ASN A 148 9.89 -39.43 20.76
N LEU A 149 10.34 -38.37 20.06
CA LEU A 149 10.15 -38.25 18.62
C LEU A 149 11.10 -39.15 17.82
N LEU A 150 12.31 -39.38 18.34
CA LEU A 150 13.34 -40.10 17.60
C LEU A 150 13.20 -41.61 17.69
N ALA A 151 13.14 -42.21 18.89
CA ALA A 151 13.18 -43.67 18.99
C ALA A 151 11.80 -44.31 18.87
N ASP A 152 10.80 -43.85 19.63
CA ASP A 152 9.42 -44.37 19.56
C ASP A 152 8.82 -44.14 18.16
N PHE A 153 8.93 -42.92 17.62
CA PHE A 153 8.25 -42.56 16.39
C PHE A 153 9.12 -42.73 15.14
N GLY A 154 10.24 -42.00 15.07
CA GLY A 154 11.16 -42.03 13.93
C GLY A 154 11.75 -43.41 13.65
N GLY A 155 12.49 -43.95 14.62
CA GLY A 155 13.16 -45.24 14.56
C GLY A 155 12.25 -46.43 14.84
N GLY A 156 11.10 -46.22 15.47
CA GLY A 156 10.16 -47.28 15.84
C GLY A 156 8.99 -47.38 14.87
N ALA A 157 7.98 -46.54 15.08
CA ALA A 157 6.72 -46.60 14.36
C ALA A 157 6.87 -46.46 12.83
N LEU A 158 7.66 -45.49 12.36
CA LEU A 158 7.86 -45.25 10.93
C LEU A 158 8.64 -46.39 10.26
N ILE A 159 9.71 -46.88 10.90
CA ILE A 159 10.49 -48.03 10.41
C ILE A 159 9.64 -49.30 10.38
N CYS A 160 8.82 -49.54 11.41
CA CYS A 160 7.89 -50.67 11.43
C CYS A 160 6.84 -50.55 10.32
N THR A 161 6.28 -49.36 10.12
CA THR A 161 5.33 -49.10 9.03
C THR A 161 5.97 -49.37 7.67
N LEU A 162 7.19 -48.87 7.44
CA LEU A 162 7.96 -49.13 6.23
C LEU A 162 8.19 -50.64 6.02
N GLY A 163 8.58 -51.36 7.08
CA GLY A 163 8.72 -52.82 7.07
C GLY A 163 7.43 -53.53 6.65
N ILE A 164 6.28 -53.09 7.18
CA ILE A 164 4.96 -53.65 6.83
C ILE A 164 4.67 -53.41 5.36
N LEU A 165 4.91 -52.20 4.85
CA LEU A 165 4.68 -51.87 3.44
C LEU A 165 5.59 -52.66 2.51
N MET A 166 6.88 -52.80 2.85
CA MET A 166 7.82 -53.62 2.08
C MET A 166 7.41 -55.10 2.07
N ALA A 167 6.95 -55.62 3.21
CA ALA A 167 6.43 -56.99 3.29
C ALA A 167 5.14 -57.18 2.49
N LEU A 168 4.23 -56.20 2.52
CA LEU A 168 3.02 -56.22 1.70
C LEU A 168 3.35 -56.20 0.21
N PHE A 169 4.35 -55.42 -0.19
CA PHE A 169 4.84 -55.35 -1.56
C PHE A 169 5.50 -56.67 -1.98
N GLU A 170 6.39 -57.24 -1.16
CA GLU A 170 7.03 -58.54 -1.42
C GLU A 170 5.97 -59.64 -1.59
N ARG A 171 4.96 -59.66 -0.73
CA ARG A 171 3.84 -60.60 -0.76
C ARG A 171 3.04 -60.57 -2.06
N THR A 172 3.09 -59.48 -2.83
CA THR A 172 2.45 -59.44 -4.17
C THR A 172 3.13 -60.37 -5.17
N ARG A 173 4.42 -60.65 -4.97
CA ARG A 173 5.22 -61.54 -5.82
C ARG A 173 5.28 -62.95 -5.26
N SER A 174 5.59 -63.09 -3.97
CA SER A 174 5.77 -64.40 -3.33
C SER A 174 4.45 -65.07 -2.94
N GLY A 175 3.40 -64.27 -2.75
CA GLY A 175 2.15 -64.70 -2.14
C GLY A 175 2.25 -64.95 -0.62
N LYS A 176 3.44 -64.83 0.00
CA LYS A 176 3.70 -65.22 1.39
C LYS A 176 3.87 -64.01 2.31
N GLY A 177 3.50 -64.17 3.56
CA GLY A 177 3.81 -63.22 4.63
C GLY A 177 5.20 -63.49 5.21
N GLN A 178 5.63 -62.61 6.11
CA GLN A 178 6.90 -62.71 6.82
C GLN A 178 6.84 -62.03 8.18
N VAL A 179 7.82 -62.30 9.03
CA VAL A 179 7.98 -61.64 10.33
C VAL A 179 8.84 -60.40 10.13
N ILE A 180 8.38 -59.26 10.64
CA ILE A 180 9.15 -58.03 10.70
C ILE A 180 9.57 -57.84 12.15
N ASP A 181 10.88 -57.84 12.43
CA ASP A 181 11.43 -57.41 13.70
C ASP A 181 11.89 -55.96 13.58
N ALA A 182 11.01 -55.02 13.94
CA ALA A 182 11.35 -53.61 13.99
C ALA A 182 11.69 -53.24 15.43
N ASN A 183 12.92 -52.77 15.64
CA ASN A 183 13.35 -52.29 16.95
C ASN A 183 13.86 -50.85 16.91
N MET A 184 13.58 -50.13 17.99
CA MET A 184 13.82 -48.69 18.08
C MET A 184 15.31 -48.34 18.13
N VAL A 185 16.15 -49.21 18.69
CA VAL A 185 17.61 -49.00 18.72
C VAL A 185 18.19 -48.98 17.30
N GLU A 186 17.98 -50.05 16.54
CA GLU A 186 18.49 -50.19 15.17
C GLU A 186 17.80 -49.21 14.23
N GLY A 187 16.49 -49.00 14.37
CA GLY A 187 15.77 -48.04 13.53
C GLY A 187 16.22 -46.60 13.76
N THR A 188 16.57 -46.23 14.99
CA THR A 188 17.14 -44.90 15.29
C THR A 188 18.57 -44.78 14.76
N ALA A 189 19.36 -45.85 14.87
CA ALA A 189 20.70 -45.89 14.28
C ALA A 189 20.64 -45.76 12.76
N TYR A 190 19.67 -46.44 12.11
CA TYR A 190 19.41 -46.34 10.67
C TYR A 190 18.97 -44.93 10.26
N LEU A 191 18.03 -44.31 10.98
CA LEU A 191 17.62 -42.92 10.73
C LEU A 191 18.80 -41.95 10.82
N SER A 192 19.80 -42.28 11.64
CA SER A 192 21.00 -41.49 11.87
C SER A 192 22.17 -41.86 10.94
N SER A 193 21.91 -42.59 9.84
CA SER A 193 22.97 -43.00 8.91
C SER A 193 23.78 -41.81 8.35
N PHE A 194 23.13 -40.67 8.07
CA PHE A 194 23.85 -39.47 7.65
C PHE A 194 24.77 -38.92 8.74
N LEU A 195 24.32 -38.89 10.00
CA LEU A 195 25.14 -38.48 11.15
C LEU A 195 26.40 -39.36 11.25
N TRP A 196 26.24 -40.68 11.10
CA TRP A 196 27.38 -41.60 11.16
C TRP A 196 28.32 -41.47 9.97
N HIS A 197 27.80 -41.30 8.77
CA HIS A 197 28.61 -41.09 7.57
C HIS A 197 29.40 -39.78 7.66
N SER A 198 28.76 -38.70 8.11
CA SER A 198 29.37 -37.38 8.20
C SER A 198 30.43 -37.25 9.29
N LEU A 199 30.54 -38.21 10.23
CA LEU A 199 31.71 -38.30 11.12
C LEU A 199 33.01 -38.47 10.32
N GLN A 200 32.97 -39.18 9.19
CA GLN A 200 34.14 -39.40 8.33
C GLN A 200 34.49 -38.18 7.46
N MET A 201 33.56 -37.22 7.35
CA MET A 201 33.75 -36.00 6.56
C MET A 201 34.21 -34.80 7.41
N GLY A 202 34.47 -35.00 8.70
CA GLY A 202 34.91 -33.95 9.61
C GLY A 202 33.80 -33.02 10.13
N LEU A 203 32.52 -33.30 9.82
CA LEU A 203 31.37 -32.45 10.23
C LEU A 203 31.07 -32.49 11.74
N TRP A 204 31.64 -33.46 12.47
CA TRP A 204 31.32 -33.77 13.87
C TRP A 204 32.55 -34.03 14.74
N GLU A 205 33.71 -33.44 14.38
CA GLU A 205 34.99 -33.65 15.07
C GLU A 205 35.03 -33.03 16.47
N ASN A 206 34.22 -32.00 16.71
CA ASN A 206 34.19 -31.30 17.99
C ASN A 206 33.26 -31.99 18.99
N PRO A 207 33.43 -31.71 20.30
CA PRO A 207 32.47 -32.11 21.32
C PRO A 207 31.03 -31.69 20.99
N ARG A 208 30.05 -32.37 21.58
CA ARG A 208 28.62 -32.06 21.43
C ARG A 208 28.35 -30.56 21.67
N GLY A 209 27.55 -29.96 20.79
CA GLY A 209 27.15 -28.54 20.85
C GLY A 209 28.20 -27.58 20.28
N GLN A 210 29.21 -28.08 19.58
CA GLN A 210 30.30 -27.31 18.98
C GLN A 210 30.53 -27.65 17.50
N ASN A 211 29.56 -28.30 16.86
CA ASN A 211 29.60 -28.72 15.47
C ASN A 211 28.65 -27.87 14.61
N LEU A 212 28.67 -28.12 13.31
CA LEU A 212 27.91 -27.34 12.33
C LEU A 212 26.39 -27.41 12.55
N LEU A 213 25.87 -28.59 12.95
CA LEU A 213 24.43 -28.88 12.98
C LEU A 213 23.87 -29.22 14.37
N ASP A 214 24.65 -29.08 15.45
CA ASP A 214 24.20 -29.29 16.84
C ASP A 214 24.07 -28.01 17.67
N GLY A 215 24.03 -26.85 17.01
CA GLY A 215 23.91 -25.54 17.66
C GLY A 215 25.24 -24.82 17.93
N GLY A 216 26.38 -25.45 17.62
CA GLY A 216 27.70 -24.83 17.73
C GLY A 216 27.98 -23.73 16.70
N ALA A 217 27.35 -23.79 15.52
CA ALA A 217 27.49 -22.76 14.50
C ALA A 217 26.54 -21.56 14.76
N PRO A 218 27.06 -20.31 14.77
CA PRO A 218 26.22 -19.11 14.98
C PRO A 218 25.13 -18.92 13.92
N PHE A 219 25.31 -19.50 12.74
CA PHE A 219 24.35 -19.44 11.63
C PHE A 219 23.46 -20.70 11.54
N TYR A 220 23.55 -21.60 12.51
CA TYR A 220 22.69 -22.78 12.64
C TYR A 220 22.38 -23.05 14.12
N THR A 221 21.61 -22.15 14.73
CA THR A 221 21.28 -22.18 16.17
C THR A 221 20.07 -21.29 16.48
N THR A 222 19.66 -21.22 17.74
CA THR A 222 18.56 -20.36 18.20
C THR A 222 19.07 -19.18 19.02
N TYR A 223 18.49 -17.99 18.82
CA TYR A 223 18.81 -16.76 19.55
C TYR A 223 17.61 -16.24 20.34
N ARG A 224 17.84 -15.80 21.57
CA ARG A 224 16.82 -15.13 22.37
C ARG A 224 16.53 -13.73 21.81
N THR A 225 15.26 -13.39 21.66
CA THR A 225 14.77 -12.09 21.17
C THR A 225 14.35 -11.17 22.33
N ALA A 226 14.12 -9.88 22.03
CA ALA A 226 13.83 -8.85 23.05
C ALA A 226 12.51 -9.07 23.81
N ASP A 227 11.56 -9.77 23.20
CA ASP A 227 10.29 -10.20 23.80
C ASP A 227 10.41 -11.44 24.70
N GLY A 228 11.64 -11.96 24.87
CA GLY A 228 11.91 -13.16 25.65
C GLY A 228 11.70 -14.47 24.89
N GLY A 229 11.18 -14.42 23.65
CA GLY A 229 11.05 -15.55 22.74
C GLY A 229 12.39 -16.00 22.13
N PHE A 230 12.32 -16.89 21.15
CA PHE A 230 13.50 -17.41 20.43
C PHE A 230 13.29 -17.39 18.92
N MET A 231 14.34 -17.01 18.18
CA MET A 231 14.43 -17.07 16.73
C MET A 231 15.39 -18.19 16.32
N ALA A 232 14.95 -19.08 15.43
CA ALA A 232 15.82 -20.08 14.81
C ALA A 232 16.55 -19.48 13.60
N VAL A 233 17.86 -19.69 13.52
CA VAL A 233 18.72 -19.31 12.40
C VAL A 233 19.28 -20.59 11.78
N GLY A 234 19.13 -20.72 10.47
CA GLY A 234 19.64 -21.85 9.68
C GLY A 234 20.24 -21.40 8.35
N ALA A 235 21.03 -20.33 8.38
CA ALA A 235 21.62 -19.70 7.20
C ALA A 235 22.96 -20.36 6.84
N LEU A 236 22.94 -21.65 6.47
CA LEU A 236 24.14 -22.44 6.16
C LEU A 236 24.83 -21.94 4.90
N GLU A 237 24.07 -21.63 3.85
CA GLU A 237 24.62 -21.22 2.57
C GLU A 237 25.11 -19.75 2.61
N PRO A 238 26.28 -19.44 2.01
CA PRO A 238 26.88 -18.10 2.09
C PRO A 238 25.97 -16.96 1.64
N GLN A 239 25.14 -17.18 0.61
CA GLN A 239 24.18 -16.19 0.13
C GLN A 239 23.09 -15.88 1.16
N PHE A 240 22.60 -16.88 1.90
CA PHE A 240 21.60 -16.68 2.93
C PHE A 240 22.21 -16.02 4.17
N TYR A 241 23.42 -16.42 4.54
CA TYR A 241 24.16 -15.75 5.62
C TYR A 241 24.40 -14.27 5.31
N LYS A 242 24.77 -13.93 4.08
CA LYS A 242 24.93 -12.53 3.65
C LYS A 242 23.65 -11.72 3.79
N LEU A 243 22.49 -12.31 3.47
CA LEU A 243 21.19 -11.66 3.64
C LEU A 243 20.86 -11.44 5.11
N LEU A 244 21.10 -12.44 5.96
CA LEU A 244 20.92 -12.34 7.41
C LEU A 244 21.76 -11.19 7.98
N ILE A 245 23.06 -11.15 7.68
CA ILE A 245 23.97 -10.10 8.16
C ILE A 245 23.56 -8.73 7.63
N LYS A 246 23.17 -8.63 6.36
CA LYS A 246 22.67 -7.37 5.79
C LYS A 246 21.44 -6.85 6.54
N ALA A 247 20.50 -7.73 6.89
CA ALA A 247 19.32 -7.37 7.65
C ALA A 247 19.66 -6.95 9.10
N LEU A 248 20.57 -7.66 9.77
CA LEU A 248 20.97 -7.37 11.15
C LEU A 248 21.80 -6.09 11.30
N ILE A 249 22.64 -5.76 10.31
CA ILE A 249 23.54 -4.59 10.35
C ILE A 249 22.89 -3.32 9.77
N ALA A 250 21.82 -3.45 8.98
CA ALA A 250 21.14 -2.29 8.42
C ALA A 250 20.53 -1.44 9.55
N ASP A 251 21.23 -0.37 9.97
CA ASP A 251 20.68 0.66 10.86
C ASP A 251 19.62 1.46 10.09
N PRO A 252 18.32 1.25 10.34
CA PRO A 252 17.28 1.90 9.57
C PRO A 252 17.17 3.39 9.92
N ARG A 253 17.80 3.86 11.01
CA ARG A 253 17.63 5.22 11.54
C ARG A 253 18.69 6.19 11.00
N ARG A 254 19.93 5.75 10.79
CA ARG A 254 21.05 6.67 10.46
C ARG A 254 21.07 7.19 9.01
N LYS A 255 20.45 6.48 8.06
CA LYS A 255 20.44 6.87 6.63
C LYS A 255 19.28 7.78 6.20
N ARG A 256 18.36 8.17 7.09
CA ARG A 256 17.12 8.83 6.68
C ARG A 256 17.00 10.33 6.94
N ILE A 257 17.69 10.90 7.92
CA ILE A 257 17.43 12.31 8.29
C ILE A 257 17.75 13.29 7.15
N TRP A 258 18.95 13.23 6.56
CA TRP A 258 19.33 14.12 5.46
C TRP A 258 18.48 13.91 4.20
N ALA A 259 18.18 12.67 3.85
CA ALA A 259 17.32 12.35 2.71
C ALA A 259 15.91 12.88 2.92
N ILE A 260 15.32 12.66 4.11
CA ILE A 260 14.01 13.20 4.47
C ILE A 260 14.02 14.72 4.38
N THR A 261 15.01 15.40 4.95
CA THR A 261 15.08 16.87 4.92
C THR A 261 15.15 17.41 3.49
N ILE A 262 16.03 16.84 2.64
CA ILE A 262 16.16 17.26 1.24
C ILE A 262 14.86 17.00 0.47
N THR A 263 14.24 15.83 0.65
CA THR A 263 12.98 15.50 0.00
C THR A 263 11.83 16.40 0.47
N MET A 264 11.73 16.68 1.78
CA MET A 264 10.74 17.62 2.33
C MET A 264 10.88 19.00 1.72
N ILE A 265 12.10 19.54 1.70
CA ILE A 265 12.39 20.85 1.09
C ILE A 265 12.00 20.83 -0.39
N GLY A 266 12.40 19.79 -1.13
CA GLY A 266 12.10 19.66 -2.56
C GLY A 266 10.59 19.59 -2.85
N VAL A 267 9.83 18.81 -2.08
CA VAL A 267 8.37 18.69 -2.21
C VAL A 267 7.68 20.02 -1.92
N VAL A 268 8.08 20.72 -0.85
CA VAL A 268 7.52 22.04 -0.51
C VAL A 268 7.79 23.05 -1.63
N PHE A 269 9.03 23.15 -2.12
CA PHE A 269 9.35 24.06 -3.22
C PHE A 269 8.59 23.71 -4.50
N PHE A 270 8.39 22.43 -4.80
CA PHE A 270 7.64 21.99 -5.95
C PHE A 270 6.15 22.37 -5.86
N ASP A 271 5.54 22.20 -4.68
CA ASP A 271 4.16 22.60 -4.39
C ASP A 271 3.97 24.12 -4.56
N PHE A 272 4.85 24.93 -3.94
CA PHE A 272 4.85 26.38 -4.12
C PHE A 272 5.05 26.80 -5.58
N ALA A 273 5.91 26.11 -6.34
CA ALA A 273 6.15 26.43 -7.74
C ALA A 273 4.92 26.12 -8.61
N ALA A 274 4.22 25.01 -8.35
CA ALA A 274 3.00 24.63 -9.05
C ALA A 274 1.88 25.67 -8.84
N ASP A 275 1.69 26.13 -7.60
CA ASP A 275 0.67 27.15 -7.29
C ASP A 275 1.07 28.56 -7.76
N PHE A 276 2.37 28.89 -7.77
CA PHE A 276 2.85 30.20 -8.20
C PHE A 276 2.59 30.48 -9.69
N ILE A 277 2.62 29.44 -10.53
CA ILE A 277 2.38 29.53 -11.98
C ILE A 277 0.97 30.08 -12.29
N ASP A 278 -0.01 29.88 -11.40
CA ASP A 278 -1.39 30.27 -11.60
C ASP A 278 -1.59 31.80 -11.71
N GLY A 279 -0.81 32.56 -10.95
CA GLY A 279 -0.90 34.02 -10.88
C GLY A 279 -0.53 34.71 -12.20
N PRO A 280 0.69 34.49 -12.74
CA PRO A 280 1.10 35.05 -14.02
C PRO A 280 0.21 34.64 -15.19
N ILE A 281 -0.25 33.37 -15.23
CA ILE A 281 -1.16 32.89 -16.29
C ILE A 281 -2.46 33.67 -16.28
N LYS A 282 -3.07 33.84 -15.10
CA LYS A 282 -4.31 34.61 -14.97
C LYS A 282 -4.09 36.10 -15.25
N ALA A 283 -3.00 36.69 -14.76
CA ALA A 283 -2.67 38.08 -15.07
C ALA A 283 -2.55 38.30 -16.59
N TYR A 284 -1.83 37.41 -17.29
CA TYR A 284 -1.71 37.45 -18.74
C TYR A 284 -3.06 37.30 -19.47
N LEU A 285 -3.89 36.34 -19.05
CA LEU A 285 -5.24 36.16 -19.58
C LEU A 285 -6.08 37.45 -19.43
N PHE A 286 -6.00 38.10 -18.27
CA PHE A 286 -6.74 39.33 -18.00
C PHE A 286 -6.20 40.56 -18.72
N ASP A 287 -4.91 40.59 -19.05
CA ASP A 287 -4.30 41.72 -19.76
C ASP A 287 -4.49 41.62 -21.28
N VAL A 288 -4.54 40.41 -21.85
CA VAL A 288 -4.55 40.20 -23.33
C VAL A 288 -5.94 39.92 -23.90
N CYS A 289 -6.83 39.25 -23.17
CA CYS A 289 -8.09 38.77 -23.73
C CYS A 289 -9.24 39.79 -23.67
N SER A 290 -10.22 39.64 -24.58
CA SER A 290 -11.50 40.34 -24.50
C SER A 290 -12.31 39.88 -23.29
N TYR A 291 -13.34 40.62 -22.87
CA TYR A 291 -14.13 40.26 -21.68
C TYR A 291 -14.80 38.87 -21.80
N GLU A 292 -15.36 38.53 -22.95
CA GLU A 292 -15.96 37.21 -23.19
C GLU A 292 -14.91 36.10 -23.19
N ASP A 293 -13.70 36.40 -23.68
CA ASP A 293 -12.60 35.45 -23.71
C ASP A 293 -11.93 35.27 -22.35
N LYS A 294 -11.95 36.29 -21.47
CA LYS A 294 -11.50 36.19 -20.07
C LYS A 294 -12.34 35.16 -19.31
N GLU A 295 -13.67 35.25 -19.43
CA GLU A 295 -14.58 34.30 -18.78
C GLU A 295 -14.36 32.87 -19.33
N ARG A 296 -14.31 32.71 -20.65
CA ARG A 296 -14.02 31.41 -21.29
C ARG A 296 -12.67 30.83 -20.88
N GLY A 297 -11.63 31.66 -20.88
CA GLY A 297 -10.28 31.26 -20.49
C GLY A 297 -10.22 30.77 -19.04
N LEU A 298 -10.94 31.44 -18.13
CA LEU A 298 -11.00 31.05 -16.72
C LEU A 298 -11.73 29.72 -16.50
N HIS A 299 -12.78 29.45 -17.29
CA HIS A 299 -13.45 28.14 -17.28
C HIS A 299 -12.57 27.02 -17.84
N TYR A 300 -11.87 27.25 -18.95
CA TYR A 300 -10.92 26.27 -19.48
C TYR A 300 -9.78 25.99 -18.51
N HIS A 301 -9.25 27.03 -17.88
CA HIS A 301 -8.25 26.91 -16.82
C HIS A 301 -8.73 25.99 -15.70
N ALA A 302 -9.88 26.30 -15.09
CA ALA A 302 -10.46 25.49 -14.02
C ALA A 302 -10.76 24.04 -14.44
N PHE A 303 -11.24 23.84 -15.68
CA PHE A 303 -11.47 22.51 -16.25
C PHE A 303 -10.18 21.69 -16.33
N PHE A 304 -9.10 22.26 -16.87
CA PHE A 304 -7.81 21.58 -17.01
C PHE A 304 -7.10 21.38 -15.67
N THR A 305 -7.22 22.31 -14.72
CA THR A 305 -6.75 22.13 -13.34
C THR A 305 -7.45 20.94 -12.68
N GLY A 306 -8.78 20.83 -12.82
CA GLY A 306 -9.55 19.69 -12.30
C GLY A 306 -9.17 18.37 -12.99
N PHE A 307 -9.01 18.37 -14.31
CA PHE A 307 -8.61 17.18 -15.07
C PHE A 307 -7.20 16.69 -14.70
N GLY A 308 -6.24 17.61 -14.59
CA GLY A 308 -4.88 17.30 -14.14
C GLY A 308 -4.85 16.73 -12.73
N GLY A 309 -5.62 17.33 -11.81
CA GLY A 309 -5.78 16.81 -10.45
C GLY A 309 -6.36 15.40 -10.42
N ALA A 310 -7.36 15.10 -11.26
CA ALA A 310 -7.96 13.77 -11.35
C ALA A 310 -6.95 12.71 -11.81
N LEU A 311 -6.13 13.01 -12.83
CA LEU A 311 -5.06 12.11 -13.27
C LEU A 311 -4.00 11.88 -12.18
N GLY A 312 -3.62 12.94 -11.45
CA GLY A 312 -2.67 12.85 -10.35
C GLY A 312 -3.18 11.97 -9.20
N TYR A 313 -4.41 12.20 -8.74
CA TYR A 313 -5.00 11.40 -7.66
C TYR A 313 -5.31 9.97 -8.07
N LEU A 314 -5.68 9.73 -9.33
CA LEU A 314 -5.89 8.38 -9.87
C LEU A 314 -4.60 7.54 -9.80
N LEU A 315 -3.45 8.15 -10.06
CA LEU A 315 -2.15 7.49 -9.97
C LEU A 315 -1.87 6.93 -8.55
N GLY A 316 -2.28 7.66 -7.51
CA GLY A 316 -2.10 7.25 -6.11
C GLY A 316 -3.27 6.44 -5.53
N ALA A 317 -4.34 6.22 -6.30
CA ALA A 317 -5.53 5.50 -5.88
C ALA A 317 -5.54 4.04 -6.39
N ILE A 318 -4.73 3.74 -7.39
CA ILE A 318 -4.59 2.41 -8.00
C ILE A 318 -3.45 1.67 -7.29
N ASP A 319 -3.74 0.47 -6.80
CA ASP A 319 -2.71 -0.47 -6.34
C ASP A 319 -2.00 -1.07 -7.55
N TRP A 320 -0.82 -0.53 -7.86
CA TRP A 320 -0.03 -0.97 -9.00
C TRP A 320 0.71 -2.29 -8.74
N ALA A 321 0.93 -2.68 -7.48
CA ALA A 321 1.70 -3.87 -7.12
C ALA A 321 1.01 -5.15 -7.58
N HIS A 322 -0.32 -5.16 -7.61
CA HIS A 322 -1.11 -6.31 -8.07
C HIS A 322 -1.32 -6.36 -9.59
N LEU A 323 -1.06 -5.27 -10.31
CA LEU A 323 -1.19 -5.19 -11.77
C LEU A 323 0.05 -5.71 -12.50
N GLU A 324 -0.14 -6.18 -13.75
CA GLU A 324 0.95 -6.71 -14.58
C GLU A 324 2.07 -5.67 -14.82
N ILE A 325 1.69 -4.40 -14.96
CA ILE A 325 2.62 -3.29 -15.13
C ILE A 325 3.55 -3.14 -13.91
N GLY A 326 3.03 -3.34 -12.69
CA GLY A 326 3.84 -3.32 -11.47
C GLY A 326 4.81 -4.50 -11.39
N ARG A 327 4.42 -5.69 -11.88
CA ARG A 327 5.33 -6.83 -11.99
C ARG A 327 6.45 -6.60 -13.01
N VAL A 328 6.16 -5.92 -14.12
CA VAL A 328 7.14 -5.61 -15.17
C VAL A 328 8.14 -4.55 -14.72
N LEU A 329 7.66 -3.47 -14.08
CA LEU A 329 8.51 -2.37 -13.64
C LEU A 329 9.22 -2.65 -12.31
N GLY A 330 8.73 -3.61 -11.51
CA GLY A 330 9.39 -4.14 -10.31
C GLY A 330 8.94 -3.50 -8.99
N SER A 331 8.38 -2.28 -9.03
CA SER A 331 7.77 -1.63 -7.86
C SER A 331 6.69 -0.63 -8.27
N GLU A 332 5.73 -0.38 -7.38
CA GLU A 332 4.68 0.62 -7.54
C GLU A 332 5.24 2.04 -7.77
N PHE A 333 6.27 2.44 -7.02
CA PHE A 333 6.91 3.75 -7.18
C PHE A 333 7.47 3.98 -8.59
N GLN A 334 8.01 2.94 -9.23
CA GLN A 334 8.51 3.04 -10.60
C GLN A 334 7.39 3.23 -11.62
N VAL A 335 6.21 2.63 -11.37
CA VAL A 335 5.02 2.84 -12.21
C VAL A 335 4.54 4.28 -12.11
N MET A 336 4.40 4.81 -10.88
CA MET A 336 3.99 6.20 -10.66
C MET A 336 4.97 7.20 -11.27
N PHE A 337 6.28 6.94 -11.15
CA PHE A 337 7.31 7.77 -11.76
C PHE A 337 7.23 7.74 -13.29
N PHE A 338 7.03 6.56 -13.88
CA PHE A 338 6.91 6.39 -15.34
C PHE A 338 5.76 7.23 -15.91
N PHE A 339 4.57 7.13 -15.33
CA PHE A 339 3.42 7.91 -15.79
C PHE A 339 3.59 9.42 -15.55
N SER A 340 4.15 9.82 -14.40
CA SER A 340 4.47 11.23 -14.13
C SER A 340 5.47 11.80 -15.15
N ALA A 341 6.53 11.05 -15.46
CA ALA A 341 7.52 11.45 -16.46
C ALA A 341 6.92 11.53 -17.88
N LEU A 342 6.02 10.60 -18.23
CA LEU A 342 5.30 10.61 -19.50
C LEU A 342 4.43 11.87 -19.65
N VAL A 343 3.64 12.21 -18.61
CA VAL A 343 2.79 13.40 -18.59
C VAL A 343 3.65 14.66 -18.69
N LEU A 344 4.73 14.76 -17.90
CA LEU A 344 5.65 15.89 -17.96
C LEU A 344 6.25 16.07 -19.35
N THR A 345 6.70 14.97 -19.97
CA THR A 345 7.30 15.00 -21.32
C THR A 345 6.30 15.43 -22.37
N LEU A 346 5.08 14.91 -22.32
CA LEU A 346 4.00 15.29 -23.24
C LEU A 346 3.65 16.77 -23.09
N CYS A 347 3.43 17.24 -21.86
CA CYS A 347 3.13 18.65 -21.57
C CYS A 347 4.26 19.58 -22.01
N PHE A 348 5.52 19.17 -21.80
CA PHE A 348 6.69 19.94 -22.23
C PHE A 348 6.78 20.07 -23.75
N ILE A 349 6.54 18.97 -24.48
CA ILE A 349 6.51 18.98 -25.95
C ILE A 349 5.37 19.88 -26.46
N ILE A 350 4.16 19.74 -25.89
CA ILE A 350 3.02 20.58 -26.26
C ILE A 350 3.35 22.06 -26.00
N HIS A 351 3.96 22.39 -24.86
CA HIS A 351 4.32 23.76 -24.52
C HIS A 351 5.31 24.35 -25.54
N LEU A 352 6.39 23.61 -25.85
CA LEU A 352 7.39 24.02 -26.85
C LEU A 352 6.82 24.16 -28.27
N CYS A 353 5.83 23.35 -28.64
CA CYS A 353 5.26 23.38 -29.99
C CYS A 353 4.04 24.30 -30.15
N SER A 354 3.39 24.75 -29.07
CA SER A 354 2.13 25.50 -29.17
C SER A 354 2.32 27.01 -29.38
N ILE A 355 3.43 27.60 -28.94
CA ILE A 355 3.69 29.04 -29.04
C ILE A 355 4.73 29.27 -30.15
N PRO A 356 4.34 29.75 -31.34
CA PRO A 356 5.31 30.11 -32.37
C PRO A 356 6.08 31.35 -31.91
N GLU A 357 7.35 31.18 -31.55
CA GLU A 357 8.24 32.28 -31.20
C GLU A 357 8.63 33.07 -32.46
N ALA A 358 8.05 34.25 -32.64
CA ALA A 358 8.51 35.21 -33.63
C ALA A 358 9.60 36.10 -33.00
N PRO A 359 10.77 36.28 -33.64
CA PRO A 359 11.77 37.22 -33.14
C PRO A 359 11.17 38.63 -33.11
N LEU A 360 11.30 39.32 -31.97
CA LEU A 360 10.95 40.73 -31.82
C LEU A 360 11.74 41.54 -32.86
N ARG A 361 11.08 41.93 -33.95
CA ARG A 361 11.67 42.82 -34.95
C ARG A 361 11.74 44.23 -34.36
N ASP A 362 12.95 44.72 -34.15
CA ASP A 362 13.22 46.11 -33.82
C ASP A 362 12.81 46.99 -35.00
N VAL A 363 11.66 47.67 -34.90
CA VAL A 363 11.15 48.60 -35.93
C VAL A 363 12.08 49.81 -36.14
N THR A 364 13.15 49.94 -35.35
CA THR A 364 14.14 51.01 -35.44
C THR A 364 15.38 50.68 -36.27
N LYS A 365 15.56 49.43 -36.77
CA LYS A 365 16.79 49.05 -37.50
C LYS A 365 16.66 48.82 -39.01
N ASP A 366 15.46 48.81 -39.57
CA ASP A 366 15.26 48.59 -41.01
C ASP A 366 14.73 49.84 -41.75
N ILE A 367 15.44 50.98 -41.61
CA ILE A 367 15.32 52.08 -42.58
C ILE A 367 16.66 52.20 -43.32
N PRO A 368 16.76 51.72 -44.57
CA PRO A 368 17.89 52.07 -45.43
C PRO A 368 17.76 53.53 -45.89
N PRO A 369 18.86 54.29 -46.02
CA PRO A 369 18.80 55.64 -46.55
C PRO A 369 18.51 55.59 -48.06
N GLN A 370 17.34 56.14 -48.43
CA GLN A 370 16.97 56.72 -49.72
C GLN A 370 17.34 55.97 -51.02
N GLN A 371 16.32 55.37 -51.66
CA GLN A 371 15.96 55.66 -53.05
C GLN A 371 14.54 55.14 -53.32
N ALA A 372 13.64 56.02 -53.75
CA ALA A 372 12.31 55.70 -54.29
C ALA A 372 12.33 55.92 -55.81
N PRO A 373 11.31 55.52 -56.60
CA PRO A 373 10.29 54.48 -56.43
C PRO A 373 10.29 53.49 -57.63
N GLN A 374 9.73 52.27 -57.49
CA GLN A 374 8.98 51.63 -58.59
C GLN A 374 8.32 50.30 -58.15
N ASP A 375 7.09 50.14 -58.63
CA ASP A 375 6.17 49.02 -58.44
C ASP A 375 6.81 47.64 -58.57
N PHE A 376 6.47 46.71 -57.66
CA PHE A 376 6.18 45.33 -58.06
C PHE A 376 5.13 44.70 -57.15
N LEU A 377 3.97 44.51 -57.77
CA LEU A 377 2.82 43.71 -57.39
C LEU A 377 3.16 42.21 -57.29
N LEU A 378 2.32 41.49 -56.52
CA LEU A 378 2.01 40.04 -56.54
C LEU A 378 3.08 39.11 -55.90
N SER A 379 2.74 38.05 -55.16
CA SER A 379 1.47 37.36 -54.86
C SER A 379 1.75 36.19 -53.89
N SER A 380 0.68 35.58 -53.36
CA SER A 380 0.56 34.17 -52.92
C SER A 380 1.01 33.84 -51.49
N ASP A 381 0.30 33.11 -50.64
CA ASP A 381 -1.11 32.70 -50.56
C ASP A 381 -1.29 32.04 -49.17
N LYS A 382 -2.52 32.07 -48.63
CA LYS A 382 -2.99 31.40 -47.38
C LYS A 382 -2.46 31.90 -46.02
N MET A 383 -3.10 32.96 -45.54
CA MET A 383 -3.08 33.38 -44.14
C MET A 383 -4.25 32.73 -43.38
N TYR A 384 -3.95 31.85 -42.40
CA TYR A 384 -4.95 31.42 -41.43
C TYR A 384 -5.26 32.59 -40.49
N GLN A 385 -6.48 33.10 -40.60
CA GLN A 385 -6.99 34.26 -39.90
C GLN A 385 -7.45 33.84 -38.49
N TYR A 386 -6.64 34.11 -37.47
CA TYR A 386 -7.09 34.08 -36.08
C TYR A 386 -7.91 35.36 -35.85
N GLY A 387 -9.22 35.19 -35.70
CA GLY A 387 -10.16 36.29 -35.56
C GLY A 387 -10.19 36.84 -34.15
N SER A 388 -9.60 38.03 -33.96
CA SER A 388 -10.11 39.08 -33.05
C SER A 388 -9.14 40.27 -33.00
N ILE A 389 -9.00 40.98 -34.12
CA ILE A 389 -8.75 42.42 -34.08
C ILE A 389 -9.82 43.04 -34.99
N GLU A 390 -10.98 43.31 -34.41
CA GLU A 390 -11.91 44.24 -35.03
C GLU A 390 -11.17 45.58 -35.18
N LYS A 391 -10.98 45.96 -36.44
CA LYS A 391 -10.75 47.35 -36.83
C LYS A 391 -11.81 48.21 -36.16
N ALA A 392 -11.43 48.93 -35.12
CA ALA A 392 -12.16 50.10 -34.67
C ALA A 392 -12.12 51.14 -35.80
N LYS A 393 -13.17 51.13 -36.63
CA LYS A 393 -13.52 52.25 -37.51
C LYS A 393 -14.00 53.37 -36.61
N ASN A 394 -13.23 54.45 -36.51
CA ASN A 394 -13.76 55.76 -36.20
C ASN A 394 -13.00 56.85 -36.96
N GLY A 395 -13.76 57.60 -37.77
CA GLY A 395 -13.57 59.03 -38.03
C GLY A 395 -12.42 59.46 -38.92
N TYR A 396 -12.75 59.82 -40.17
CA TYR A 396 -11.97 60.70 -41.03
C TYR A 396 -11.43 61.95 -40.27
N VAL A 397 -10.14 62.25 -40.43
CA VAL A 397 -9.61 63.62 -40.32
C VAL A 397 -8.73 63.90 -41.53
N ASN A 398 -9.04 65.01 -42.20
CA ASN A 398 -8.47 65.53 -43.45
C ASN A 398 -6.92 65.62 -43.47
N PRO A 399 -6.25 65.34 -44.60
CA PRO A 399 -4.81 65.52 -44.78
C PRO A 399 -4.47 66.95 -45.22
N GLU A 400 -4.86 67.98 -44.44
CA GLU A 400 -4.59 69.39 -44.82
C GLU A 400 -4.10 70.30 -43.69
N LEU A 401 -3.55 69.74 -42.60
CA LEU A 401 -2.98 70.54 -41.51
C LEU A 401 -1.57 70.09 -41.06
N ALA A 402 -0.83 69.39 -41.93
CA ALA A 402 0.56 69.02 -41.69
C ALA A 402 1.59 70.03 -42.26
N LEU A 403 1.23 71.31 -42.34
CA LEU A 403 2.12 72.40 -42.72
C LEU A 403 1.91 73.59 -41.76
N GLN A 404 2.30 73.42 -40.51
CA GLN A 404 2.88 74.48 -39.67
C GLN A 404 3.39 73.88 -38.37
N GLY A 405 4.66 74.18 -38.07
CA GLY A 405 5.39 73.55 -36.99
C GLY A 405 4.88 73.97 -35.62
N GLU A 406 4.55 72.99 -34.79
CA GLU A 406 4.65 73.11 -33.34
C GLU A 406 5.20 71.80 -32.76
N LYS A 407 6.17 71.95 -31.85
CA LYS A 407 6.89 70.87 -31.19
C LYS A 407 5.92 70.05 -30.31
N THR A 408 5.49 68.89 -30.78
CA THR A 408 4.95 67.83 -29.92
C THR A 408 6.10 67.16 -29.15
N PRO A 409 5.97 66.91 -27.83
CA PRO A 409 6.99 66.21 -27.07
C PRO A 409 7.07 64.74 -27.49
N ASN A 410 8.28 64.19 -27.47
CA ASN A 410 8.60 62.81 -27.83
C ASN A 410 7.60 61.78 -27.24
N PRO A 411 7.14 60.78 -28.03
CA PRO A 411 6.31 59.67 -27.57
C PRO A 411 7.08 58.63 -26.72
N SER A 412 8.26 58.98 -26.21
CA SER A 412 9.12 58.09 -25.40
C SER A 412 8.94 58.24 -23.89
N LYS A 413 7.92 58.97 -23.42
CA LYS A 413 7.64 59.19 -21.99
C LYS A 413 6.54 58.30 -21.38
N GLN A 414 6.11 57.26 -22.09
CA GLN A 414 5.08 56.33 -21.61
C GLN A 414 5.56 54.87 -21.62
N ILE A 415 6.84 54.63 -21.35
CA ILE A 415 7.40 53.28 -21.19
C ILE A 415 7.98 53.16 -19.78
N SER A 416 7.35 52.28 -18.99
CA SER A 416 7.84 51.70 -17.74
C SER A 416 8.09 52.67 -16.57
N LYS A 417 7.02 53.01 -15.81
CA LYS A 417 7.20 53.30 -14.38
C LYS A 417 7.57 51.99 -13.69
N THR A 418 8.85 51.81 -13.37
CA THR A 418 9.34 50.68 -12.57
C THR A 418 8.62 50.68 -11.22
N MET A 419 7.80 49.65 -10.95
CA MET A 419 7.13 49.51 -9.66
C MET A 419 8.17 49.25 -8.56
N THR A 420 8.31 50.17 -7.61
CA THR A 420 9.12 49.97 -6.40
C THR A 420 8.31 49.24 -5.31
N MET A 421 8.96 48.47 -4.43
CA MET A 421 8.31 47.77 -3.29
C MET A 421 7.42 48.70 -2.45
N THR A 422 7.87 49.95 -2.24
CA THR A 422 7.11 51.00 -1.55
C THR A 422 5.87 51.47 -2.32
N SER A 423 5.89 51.48 -3.65
CA SER A 423 4.69 51.76 -4.47
C SER A 423 3.69 50.61 -4.41
N LEU A 424 4.17 49.37 -4.34
CA LEU A 424 3.33 48.17 -4.30
C LEU A 424 2.62 48.04 -2.95
N LEU A 425 3.35 48.30 -1.85
CA LEU A 425 2.79 48.43 -0.49
C LEU A 425 1.76 49.57 -0.39
N ARG A 426 2.01 50.71 -1.02
CA ARG A 426 1.07 51.84 -1.05
C ARG A 426 -0.22 51.51 -1.81
N VAL A 427 -0.14 50.74 -2.89
CA VAL A 427 -1.32 50.29 -3.66
C VAL A 427 -2.10 49.19 -2.92
N LEU A 428 -1.42 48.33 -2.15
CA LEU A 428 -2.06 47.38 -1.23
C LEU A 428 -2.82 48.10 -0.11
N MET A 429 -2.23 49.15 0.48
CA MET A 429 -2.87 49.94 1.55
C MET A 429 -4.04 50.81 1.05
N ASN A 430 -4.00 51.28 -0.20
CA ASN A 430 -5.07 52.11 -0.80
C ASN A 430 -6.12 51.27 -1.57
N MET A 431 -6.31 50.00 -1.20
CA MET A 431 -7.28 49.13 -1.86
C MET A 431 -8.73 49.56 -1.51
N PRO A 432 -9.64 49.68 -2.50
CA PRO A 432 -11.05 49.96 -2.23
C PRO A 432 -11.67 48.84 -1.38
N SER A 433 -12.59 49.21 -0.49
CA SER A 433 -13.19 48.33 0.52
C SER A 433 -13.82 47.04 -0.05
N HIS A 434 -14.37 47.10 -1.26
CA HIS A 434 -14.98 45.96 -1.93
C HIS A 434 -13.97 44.92 -2.46
N TYR A 435 -12.78 45.36 -2.90
CA TYR A 435 -11.69 44.43 -3.26
C TYR A 435 -11.03 43.82 -2.03
N LEU A 436 -10.88 44.60 -0.96
CA LEU A 436 -10.34 44.10 0.32
C LEU A 436 -11.24 43.02 0.92
N CYS A 437 -12.55 43.24 0.90
CA CYS A 437 -13.53 42.22 1.30
C CYS A 437 -13.39 40.94 0.47
N LEU A 438 -13.27 41.06 -0.85
CA LEU A 438 -13.09 39.89 -1.72
C LEU A 438 -11.81 39.12 -1.36
N CYS A 439 -10.70 39.80 -1.10
CA CYS A 439 -9.43 39.18 -0.68
C CYS A 439 -9.55 38.44 0.66
N ILE A 440 -10.21 39.04 1.66
CA ILE A 440 -10.44 38.41 2.97
C ILE A 440 -11.31 37.16 2.83
N SER A 441 -12.39 37.25 2.05
CA SER A 441 -13.24 36.10 1.78
C SER A 441 -12.46 34.98 1.10
N HIS A 442 -11.69 35.31 0.05
CA HIS A 442 -10.88 34.36 -0.69
C HIS A 442 -9.83 33.68 0.18
N PHE A 443 -9.16 34.44 1.04
CA PHE A 443 -8.22 33.94 2.04
C PHE A 443 -8.88 32.93 3.00
N ILE A 444 -10.06 33.25 3.55
CA ILE A 444 -10.81 32.33 4.43
C ILE A 444 -11.20 31.05 3.67
N GLY A 445 -11.64 31.18 2.42
CA GLY A 445 -12.03 30.05 1.57
C GLY A 445 -10.89 29.09 1.32
N TRP A 446 -9.74 29.60 0.87
CA TRP A 446 -8.55 28.79 0.65
C TRP A 446 -8.00 28.19 1.94
N THR A 447 -8.05 28.91 3.06
CA THR A 447 -7.65 28.36 4.36
C THR A 447 -8.53 27.17 4.75
N ALA A 448 -9.86 27.28 4.59
CA ALA A 448 -10.80 26.19 4.86
C ALA A 448 -10.65 25.02 3.87
N PHE A 449 -10.41 25.30 2.60
CA PHE A 449 -10.25 24.29 1.57
C PHE A 449 -8.94 23.50 1.73
N LEU A 450 -7.80 24.20 1.87
CA LEU A 450 -6.47 23.57 2.00
C LEU A 450 -6.33 22.78 3.31
N SER A 451 -6.89 23.27 4.41
CA SER A 451 -6.88 22.54 5.69
C SER A 451 -7.58 21.18 5.59
N ASN A 452 -8.70 21.11 4.86
CA ASN A 452 -9.39 19.85 4.62
C ASN A 452 -8.62 18.98 3.61
N MET A 453 -8.16 19.54 2.48
CA MET A 453 -7.49 18.77 1.42
C MET A 453 -6.19 18.10 1.88
N LEU A 454 -5.35 18.79 2.66
CA LEU A 454 -4.05 18.28 3.11
C LEU A 454 -4.16 17.09 4.07
N PHE A 455 -5.22 17.03 4.87
CA PHE A 455 -5.42 16.01 5.91
C PHE A 455 -6.52 15.01 5.57
N PHE A 456 -7.13 15.12 4.39
CA PHE A 456 -8.26 14.27 4.01
C PHE A 456 -7.88 12.78 3.90
N THR A 457 -6.73 12.47 3.30
CA THR A 457 -6.25 11.08 3.17
C THR A 457 -5.89 10.48 4.51
N ASP A 458 -5.27 11.28 5.39
CA ASP A 458 -4.96 10.89 6.77
C ASP A 458 -6.23 10.67 7.61
N PHE A 459 -7.24 11.54 7.45
CA PHE A 459 -8.56 11.38 8.05
C PHE A 459 -9.23 10.08 7.57
N MET A 460 -9.13 9.74 6.28
CA MET A 460 -9.66 8.48 5.76
C MET A 460 -8.95 7.26 6.38
N GLY A 461 -7.62 7.29 6.46
CA GLY A 461 -6.81 6.22 7.07
C GLY A 461 -7.09 6.02 8.56
N GLN A 462 -7.01 7.08 9.35
CA GLN A 462 -7.08 6.99 10.81
C GLN A 462 -8.52 6.92 11.36
N ILE A 463 -9.43 7.73 10.83
CA ILE A 463 -10.76 7.92 11.44
C ILE A 463 -11.81 7.04 10.77
N VAL A 464 -11.79 6.94 9.45
CA VAL A 464 -12.80 6.16 8.71
C VAL A 464 -12.44 4.67 8.69
N TYR A 465 -11.15 4.35 8.48
CA TYR A 465 -10.67 2.97 8.42
C TYR A 465 -10.10 2.45 9.74
N HIS A 466 -9.90 3.31 10.75
CA HIS A 466 -9.34 2.94 12.05
C HIS A 466 -7.92 2.32 11.98
N GLY A 467 -7.10 2.75 11.02
CA GLY A 467 -5.70 2.34 10.91
C GLY A 467 -4.76 3.25 11.72
N ASP A 468 -3.55 2.74 12.02
CA ASP A 468 -2.52 3.50 12.73
C ASP A 468 -1.27 3.71 11.84
N PRO A 469 -0.92 4.97 11.46
CA PRO A 469 0.27 5.26 10.67
C PRO A 469 1.60 5.00 11.41
N TYR A 470 1.59 4.92 12.74
CA TYR A 470 2.79 4.70 13.56
C TYR A 470 3.03 3.22 13.89
N SER A 471 2.11 2.33 13.49
CA SER A 471 2.24 0.89 13.67
C SER A 471 3.33 0.31 12.73
N ALA A 472 3.82 -0.89 13.04
CA ALA A 472 4.86 -1.52 12.24
C ALA A 472 4.36 -1.78 10.80
N HIS A 473 5.20 -1.55 9.78
CA HIS A 473 4.80 -1.66 8.37
C HIS A 473 4.23 -3.03 7.94
N ASN A 474 4.54 -4.10 8.67
CA ASN A 474 3.99 -5.44 8.40
C ASN A 474 2.77 -5.78 9.28
N SER A 475 2.24 -4.82 10.04
CA SER A 475 1.08 -5.01 10.90
C SER A 475 -0.21 -4.81 10.11
N THR A 476 -1.27 -5.49 10.56
CA THR A 476 -2.62 -5.31 10.02
C THR A 476 -3.12 -3.88 10.17
N GLU A 477 -2.75 -3.19 11.25
CA GLU A 477 -3.15 -1.80 11.51
C GLU A 477 -2.54 -0.83 10.50
N PHE A 478 -1.27 -1.06 10.09
CA PHE A 478 -0.61 -0.26 9.06
C PHE A 478 -1.24 -0.49 7.68
N LEU A 479 -1.52 -1.75 7.33
CA LEU A 479 -2.16 -2.10 6.05
C LEU A 479 -3.58 -1.53 5.94
N ILE A 480 -4.33 -1.49 7.05
CA ILE A 480 -5.66 -0.85 7.10
C ILE A 480 -5.53 0.67 6.89
N TYR A 481 -4.53 1.30 7.51
CA TYR A 481 -4.24 2.72 7.29
C TYR A 481 -3.91 3.01 5.81
N GLU A 482 -3.01 2.23 5.22
CA GLU A 482 -2.60 2.35 3.81
C GLU A 482 -3.80 2.20 2.86
N ARG A 483 -4.67 1.22 3.13
CA ARG A 483 -5.93 1.07 2.37
C ARG A 483 -6.86 2.27 2.51
N GLY A 484 -6.92 2.88 3.69
CA GLY A 484 -7.69 4.11 3.89
C GLY A 484 -7.10 5.30 3.12
N VAL A 485 -5.77 5.40 3.02
CA VAL A 485 -5.10 6.44 2.21
C VAL A 485 -5.42 6.27 0.72
N GLU A 486 -5.37 5.04 0.18
CA GLU A 486 -5.75 4.74 -1.21
C GLU A 486 -7.20 5.17 -1.52
N VAL A 487 -8.13 4.84 -0.62
CA VAL A 487 -9.54 5.22 -0.76
C VAL A 487 -9.72 6.74 -0.59
N GLY A 488 -8.89 7.38 0.22
CA GLY A 488 -8.78 8.84 0.29
C GLY A 488 -8.39 9.45 -1.05
N CYS A 489 -7.41 8.87 -1.76
CA CYS A 489 -7.03 9.30 -3.11
C CYS A 489 -8.20 9.18 -4.11
N TRP A 490 -9.01 8.11 -4.01
CA TRP A 490 -10.26 8.00 -4.79
C TRP A 490 -11.24 9.13 -4.48
N GLY A 491 -11.39 9.51 -3.21
CA GLY A 491 -12.21 10.67 -2.82
C GLY A 491 -11.72 11.99 -3.42
N LEU A 492 -10.41 12.24 -3.40
CA LEU A 492 -9.81 13.42 -4.02
C LEU A 492 -9.95 13.42 -5.55
N CYS A 493 -9.87 12.25 -6.18
CA CYS A 493 -10.16 12.08 -7.60
C CYS A 493 -11.62 12.46 -7.94
N ILE A 494 -12.60 12.00 -7.14
CA ILE A 494 -14.02 12.39 -7.29
C ILE A 494 -14.17 13.91 -7.17
N ASN A 495 -13.51 14.53 -6.19
CA ASN A 495 -13.49 15.98 -6.02
C ASN A 495 -12.96 16.69 -7.29
N SER A 496 -11.84 16.25 -7.85
CA SER A 496 -11.22 16.85 -9.04
C SER A 496 -12.06 16.69 -10.31
N VAL A 497 -12.62 15.50 -10.53
CA VAL A 497 -13.55 15.25 -11.65
C VAL A 497 -14.79 16.13 -11.52
N PHE A 498 -15.37 16.21 -10.32
CA PHE A 498 -16.56 17.03 -10.10
C PHE A 498 -16.28 18.53 -10.21
N SER A 499 -15.10 18.99 -9.78
CA SER A 499 -14.64 20.38 -9.96
C SER A 499 -14.58 20.77 -11.44
N SER A 500 -14.03 19.88 -12.27
CA SER A 500 -13.92 20.05 -13.73
C SER A 500 -15.31 20.10 -14.39
N LEU A 501 -16.20 19.15 -14.06
CA LEU A 501 -17.58 19.13 -14.57
C LEU A 501 -18.37 20.35 -14.11
N TYR A 502 -18.28 20.71 -12.82
CA TYR A 502 -18.99 21.85 -12.26
C TYR A 502 -18.57 23.16 -12.93
N SER A 503 -17.30 23.32 -13.31
CA SER A 503 -16.86 24.54 -14.02
C SER A 503 -17.63 24.80 -15.31
N TYR A 504 -18.06 23.74 -16.01
CA TYR A 504 -18.91 23.86 -17.20
C TYR A 504 -20.36 24.25 -16.84
N PHE A 505 -20.90 23.66 -15.77
CA PHE A 505 -22.24 23.94 -15.26
C PHE A 505 -22.38 25.28 -14.53
N GLN A 506 -21.26 25.91 -14.15
CA GLN A 506 -21.29 27.23 -13.51
C GLN A 506 -21.91 28.28 -14.43
N LYS A 507 -21.62 28.26 -15.72
CA LYS A 507 -22.13 29.27 -16.67
C LYS A 507 -23.66 29.39 -16.69
N PRO A 508 -24.44 28.32 -16.91
CA PRO A 508 -25.89 28.41 -16.81
C PRO A 508 -26.36 28.75 -15.39
N LEU A 509 -25.65 28.31 -14.35
CA LEU A 509 -26.02 28.55 -12.96
C LEU A 509 -25.85 30.02 -12.54
N VAL A 510 -24.83 30.71 -13.09
CA VAL A 510 -24.63 32.15 -12.91
C VAL A 510 -25.84 32.95 -13.41
N SER A 511 -26.51 32.50 -14.48
CA SER A 511 -27.72 33.17 -14.99
C SER A 511 -28.92 33.08 -14.03
N TYR A 512 -28.98 32.06 -13.16
CA TYR A 512 -30.09 31.89 -12.21
C TYR A 512 -29.82 32.50 -10.83
N ILE A 513 -28.60 32.31 -10.29
CA ILE A 513 -28.28 32.61 -8.88
C ILE A 513 -27.31 33.81 -8.76
N GLY A 514 -26.75 34.28 -9.87
CA GLY A 514 -25.72 35.32 -9.90
C GLY A 514 -24.36 34.85 -9.35
N LEU A 515 -23.31 35.67 -9.58
CA LEU A 515 -21.94 35.36 -9.13
C LEU A 515 -21.83 35.31 -7.59
N LYS A 516 -22.50 36.22 -6.88
CA LYS A 516 -22.50 36.24 -5.41
C LYS A 516 -23.21 35.02 -4.84
N GLY A 517 -24.37 34.66 -5.40
CA GLY A 517 -25.13 33.48 -4.98
C GLY A 517 -24.34 32.20 -5.21
N LEU A 518 -23.67 32.09 -6.36
CA LEU A 518 -22.78 30.98 -6.66
C LEU A 518 -21.61 30.88 -5.65
N TYR A 519 -21.02 32.03 -5.27
CA TYR A 519 -19.96 32.07 -4.26
C TYR A 519 -20.47 31.60 -2.90
N PHE A 520 -21.61 32.11 -2.46
CA PHE A 520 -22.27 31.73 -1.22
C PHE A 520 -22.61 30.23 -1.17
N THR A 521 -23.21 29.70 -2.24
CA THR A 521 -23.58 28.28 -2.33
C THR A 521 -22.35 27.38 -2.25
N GLY A 522 -21.22 27.77 -2.83
CA GLY A 522 -19.96 27.03 -2.73
C GLY A 522 -19.48 26.87 -1.27
N TYR A 523 -19.42 27.97 -0.50
CA TYR A 523 -19.04 27.91 0.92
C TYR A 523 -20.03 27.12 1.77
N LEU A 524 -21.34 27.29 1.51
CA LEU A 524 -22.37 26.60 2.27
C LEU A 524 -22.32 25.08 2.06
N LEU A 525 -22.26 24.63 0.81
CA LEU A 525 -22.19 23.21 0.48
C LEU A 525 -20.92 22.56 1.03
N PHE A 526 -19.79 23.27 0.94
CA PHE A 526 -18.53 22.80 1.51
C PHE A 526 -18.58 22.69 3.04
N GLY A 527 -19.08 23.73 3.72
CA GLY A 527 -19.18 23.76 5.18
C GLY A 527 -20.10 22.67 5.72
N LEU A 528 -21.27 22.48 5.10
CA LEU A 528 -22.21 21.42 5.47
C LEU A 528 -21.65 20.02 5.16
N GLY A 529 -21.02 19.84 3.99
CA GLY A 529 -20.44 18.57 3.58
C GLY A 529 -19.28 18.12 4.49
N THR A 530 -18.33 19.02 4.74
CA THR A 530 -17.22 18.75 5.68
C THR A 530 -17.71 18.52 7.11
N GLY A 531 -18.69 19.29 7.58
CA GLY A 531 -19.29 19.12 8.89
C GLY A 531 -19.97 17.75 9.06
N PHE A 532 -20.71 17.30 8.02
CA PHE A 532 -21.36 15.99 8.03
C PHE A 532 -20.35 14.84 8.06
N ILE A 533 -19.27 14.93 7.28
CA ILE A 533 -18.17 13.95 7.29
C ILE A 533 -17.54 13.85 8.67
N GLY A 534 -17.31 14.99 9.33
CA GLY A 534 -16.74 15.03 10.69
C GLY A 534 -17.65 14.42 11.75
N LEU A 535 -18.97 14.55 11.61
CA LEU A 535 -19.96 13.99 12.55
C LEU A 535 -20.23 12.49 12.31
N PHE A 536 -20.20 12.05 11.05
CA PHE A 536 -20.54 10.69 10.64
C PHE A 536 -19.46 10.12 9.70
N PRO A 537 -18.30 9.70 10.25
CA PRO A 537 -17.21 9.14 9.44
C PRO A 537 -17.60 7.76 8.91
N ASN A 538 -18.03 7.71 7.65
CA ASN A 538 -18.37 6.47 6.94
C ASN A 538 -17.83 6.55 5.51
N VAL A 539 -17.17 5.50 5.03
CA VAL A 539 -16.53 5.43 3.71
C VAL A 539 -17.44 5.94 2.59
N TYR A 540 -18.67 5.42 2.50
CA TYR A 540 -19.58 5.76 1.40
C TYR A 540 -20.09 7.19 1.48
N SER A 541 -20.37 7.66 2.70
CA SER A 541 -20.80 9.03 2.96
C SER A 541 -19.69 10.03 2.61
N THR A 542 -18.47 9.74 3.06
CA THR A 542 -17.29 10.57 2.82
C THR A 542 -16.99 10.68 1.34
N LEU A 543 -16.99 9.57 0.60
CA LEU A 543 -16.75 9.58 -0.86
C LEU A 543 -17.83 10.33 -1.64
N ALA A 544 -19.11 10.18 -1.26
CA ALA A 544 -20.19 10.91 -1.92
C ALA A 544 -20.07 12.43 -1.68
N LEU A 545 -19.72 12.82 -0.46
CA LEU A 545 -19.59 14.22 -0.05
C LEU A 545 -18.31 14.89 -0.58
N CYS A 546 -17.32 14.14 -1.08
CA CYS A 546 -16.19 14.69 -1.83
C CYS A 546 -16.63 15.48 -3.07
N THR A 547 -17.81 15.21 -3.63
CA THR A 547 -18.37 16.02 -4.73
C THR A 547 -18.57 17.48 -4.32
N MET A 548 -18.93 17.75 -3.06
CA MET A 548 -19.10 19.10 -2.53
C MET A 548 -17.76 19.83 -2.40
N PHE A 549 -16.66 19.11 -2.22
CA PHE A 549 -15.32 19.69 -2.27
C PHE A 549 -15.01 20.21 -3.68
N GLY A 550 -15.45 19.47 -4.70
CA GLY A 550 -15.27 19.85 -6.10
C GLY A 550 -16.00 21.15 -6.44
N VAL A 551 -17.22 21.30 -5.92
CA VAL A 551 -17.99 22.56 -6.02
C VAL A 551 -17.21 23.73 -5.44
N MET A 552 -16.65 23.58 -4.24
CA MET A 552 -15.86 24.61 -3.59
C MET A 552 -14.60 24.98 -4.37
N SER A 553 -13.83 23.97 -4.78
CA SER A 553 -12.60 24.12 -5.57
C SER A 553 -12.87 24.95 -6.83
N SER A 554 -13.84 24.51 -7.63
CA SER A 554 -14.21 25.17 -8.88
C SER A 554 -14.74 26.60 -8.64
N THR A 555 -15.48 26.82 -7.55
CA THR A 555 -15.99 28.15 -7.17
C THR A 555 -14.85 29.10 -6.79
N LEU A 556 -13.87 28.64 -6.02
CA LEU A 556 -12.70 29.45 -5.62
C LEU A 556 -11.84 29.81 -6.83
N TYR A 557 -11.66 28.91 -7.80
CA TYR A 557 -10.85 29.19 -8.99
C TYR A 557 -11.51 30.16 -10.00
N THR A 558 -12.83 30.32 -9.99
CA THR A 558 -13.57 31.05 -11.03
C THR A 558 -14.26 32.32 -10.53
N VAL A 559 -15.06 32.21 -9.47
CA VAL A 559 -16.00 33.27 -9.08
C VAL A 559 -15.33 34.56 -8.60
N PRO A 560 -14.27 34.53 -7.77
CA PRO A 560 -13.56 35.74 -7.34
C PRO A 560 -12.93 36.52 -8.50
N PHE A 561 -12.36 35.83 -9.47
CA PHE A 561 -11.74 36.47 -10.63
C PHE A 561 -12.79 37.05 -11.60
N ASN A 562 -13.93 36.38 -11.76
CA ASN A 562 -15.09 36.93 -12.50
C ASN A 562 -15.68 38.17 -11.80
N LEU A 563 -15.71 38.19 -10.47
CA LEU A 563 -16.12 39.38 -9.69
C LEU A 563 -15.15 40.55 -9.90
N ILE A 564 -13.84 40.31 -9.91
CA ILE A 564 -12.83 41.33 -10.24
C ILE A 564 -13.06 41.88 -11.66
N ALA A 565 -13.29 41.01 -12.64
CA ALA A 565 -13.59 41.42 -14.01
C ALA A 565 -14.82 42.35 -14.08
N LYS A 566 -15.89 42.02 -13.34
CA LYS A 566 -17.11 42.84 -13.26
C LYS A 566 -16.88 44.16 -12.52
N TYR A 567 -16.17 44.17 -11.39
CA TYR A 567 -15.88 45.41 -10.65
C TYR A 567 -15.08 46.40 -11.49
N HIS A 568 -14.08 45.92 -12.24
CA HIS A 568 -13.33 46.80 -13.15
C HIS A 568 -14.19 47.33 -14.30
N ARG A 569 -15.11 46.53 -14.84
CA ARG A 569 -16.03 46.97 -15.89
C ARG A 569 -16.95 48.08 -15.39
N GLU A 570 -17.57 47.92 -14.23
CA GLU A 570 -18.40 48.97 -13.65
C GLU A 570 -17.60 50.25 -13.37
N GLU A 571 -16.36 50.14 -12.89
CA GLU A 571 -15.51 51.31 -12.65
C GLU A 571 -15.15 52.01 -13.97
N GLN A 572 -14.91 51.26 -15.04
CA GLN A 572 -14.68 51.81 -16.38
C GLN A 572 -15.94 52.51 -16.92
N GLU A 573 -17.11 51.89 -16.78
CA GLU A 573 -18.40 52.46 -17.22
C GLU A 573 -18.76 53.72 -16.41
N LYS A 574 -18.58 53.71 -15.08
CA LYS A 574 -18.76 54.89 -14.21
C LYS A 574 -17.77 56.00 -14.55
N ARG A 575 -16.52 55.66 -14.91
CA ARG A 575 -15.52 56.64 -15.36
C ARG A 575 -15.83 57.21 -16.75
N GLN A 576 -16.38 56.40 -17.66
CA GLN A 576 -16.85 56.86 -18.97
C GLN A 576 -18.06 57.78 -18.83
N GLN A 577 -18.99 57.48 -17.91
CA GLN A 577 -20.12 58.36 -17.58
C GLN A 577 -19.69 59.64 -16.85
N ALA A 578 -18.63 59.58 -16.02
CA ALA A 578 -18.10 60.74 -15.29
C ALA A 578 -17.18 61.64 -16.12
N ARG A 579 -16.66 61.19 -17.27
CA ARG A 579 -15.70 61.97 -18.08
C ARG A 579 -16.39 62.90 -19.08
N GLY A 580 -16.87 64.01 -18.52
CA GLY A 580 -16.83 65.35 -19.12
C GLY A 580 -15.63 66.20 -18.66
N GLY A 581 -14.59 65.62 -18.02
CA GLY A 581 -13.40 66.38 -17.64
C GLY A 581 -12.37 65.64 -16.77
N SER A 582 -11.09 65.84 -17.11
CA SER A 582 -9.84 65.47 -16.43
C SER A 582 -9.31 64.02 -16.57
N LEU A 583 -8.09 63.97 -17.15
CA LEU A 583 -7.21 62.83 -17.36
C LEU A 583 -6.02 62.96 -16.39
N ASP A 584 -6.20 62.71 -15.08
CA ASP A 584 -5.05 62.40 -14.22
C ASP A 584 -5.42 61.74 -12.87
N SER A 585 -5.81 60.47 -12.91
CA SER A 585 -5.73 59.59 -11.73
C SER A 585 -5.29 58.22 -12.19
N GLY A 586 -4.09 57.81 -11.76
CA GLY A 586 -3.36 56.65 -12.28
C GLY A 586 -4.21 55.41 -12.49
N GLU A 587 -4.07 54.80 -13.67
CA GLU A 587 -4.68 53.52 -14.00
C GLU A 587 -4.17 52.44 -13.03
N ARG A 588 -5.08 51.89 -12.23
CA ARG A 588 -4.84 50.65 -11.49
C ARG A 588 -5.01 49.49 -12.46
N GLY A 589 -3.91 48.80 -12.78
CA GLY A 589 -3.92 47.70 -13.74
C GLY A 589 -4.65 46.47 -13.22
N GLN A 590 -5.47 45.84 -14.07
CA GLN A 590 -6.24 44.63 -13.74
C GLN A 590 -5.35 43.47 -13.30
N GLY A 591 -4.15 43.34 -13.89
CA GLY A 591 -3.15 42.35 -13.49
C GLY A 591 -2.67 42.48 -12.03
N LEU A 592 -2.65 43.69 -11.45
CA LEU A 592 -2.22 43.88 -10.06
C LEU A 592 -3.25 43.34 -9.06
N ASP A 593 -4.54 43.60 -9.29
CA ASP A 593 -5.61 43.12 -8.41
C ASP A 593 -5.78 41.59 -8.52
N CYS A 594 -5.57 41.03 -9.71
CA CYS A 594 -5.47 39.58 -9.92
C CYS A 594 -4.27 38.97 -9.17
N ALA A 595 -3.11 39.62 -9.20
CA ALA A 595 -1.93 39.15 -8.49
C ALA A 595 -2.14 39.17 -6.96
N VAL A 596 -2.72 40.24 -6.41
CA VAL A 596 -3.01 40.32 -4.96
C VAL A 596 -3.99 39.24 -4.52
N LEU A 597 -5.04 38.99 -5.30
CA LEU A 597 -5.99 37.92 -5.00
C LEU A 597 -5.30 36.55 -5.00
N THR A 598 -4.41 36.30 -5.96
CA THR A 598 -3.65 35.04 -6.04
C THR A 598 -2.67 34.89 -4.86
N CYS A 599 -2.05 35.98 -4.40
CA CYS A 599 -1.19 35.95 -3.21
C CYS A 599 -1.94 35.54 -1.93
N MET A 600 -3.26 35.71 -1.85
CA MET A 600 -4.05 35.23 -0.71
C MET A 600 -4.03 33.70 -0.59
N VAL A 601 -3.93 32.98 -1.73
CA VAL A 601 -3.81 31.52 -1.75
C VAL A 601 -2.49 31.08 -1.11
N GLN A 602 -1.40 31.73 -1.50
CA GLN A 602 -0.05 31.47 -0.97
C GLN A 602 0.03 31.78 0.53
N LEU A 603 -0.61 32.86 0.98
CA LEU A 603 -0.69 33.20 2.40
C LEU A 603 -1.45 32.12 3.18
N ALA A 604 -2.56 31.61 2.65
CA ALA A 604 -3.31 30.51 3.25
C ALA A 604 -2.46 29.24 3.33
N GLN A 605 -1.72 28.88 2.27
CA GLN A 605 -0.83 27.71 2.23
C GLN A 605 0.31 27.80 3.25
N ILE A 606 0.95 28.97 3.41
CA ILE A 606 2.00 29.18 4.42
C ILE A 606 1.42 29.02 5.84
N LEU A 607 0.25 29.60 6.12
CA LEU A 607 -0.38 29.53 7.44
C LEU A 607 -0.84 28.11 7.77
N VAL A 608 -1.48 27.42 6.82
CA VAL A 608 -1.93 26.04 7.01
C VAL A 608 -0.73 25.10 7.11
N GLY A 609 0.25 25.21 6.22
CA GLY A 609 1.46 24.38 6.23
C GLY A 609 2.31 24.56 7.51
N GLY A 610 2.44 25.79 8.01
CA GLY A 610 3.22 26.08 9.22
C GLY A 610 2.48 25.82 10.53
N GLY A 611 1.16 25.99 10.56
CA GLY A 611 0.38 25.95 11.81
C GLY A 611 -0.41 24.66 12.03
N LEU A 612 -0.92 24.03 10.97
CA LEU A 612 -1.91 22.97 11.11
C LEU A 612 -1.31 21.64 11.58
N GLY A 613 -0.07 21.32 11.21
CA GLY A 613 0.60 20.10 11.67
C GLY A 613 0.79 20.04 13.20
N PHE A 614 1.03 21.19 13.84
CA PHE A 614 1.07 21.28 15.30
C PHE A 614 -0.32 21.10 15.93
N LEU A 615 -1.36 21.64 15.29
CA LEU A 615 -2.75 21.48 15.71
C LEU A 615 -3.18 20.01 15.62
N VAL A 616 -2.84 19.30 14.53
CA VAL A 616 -3.17 17.88 14.34
C VAL A 616 -2.53 17.03 15.43
N ASN A 617 -1.24 17.23 15.70
CA ASN A 617 -0.52 16.49 16.75
C ASN A 617 -1.10 16.69 18.16
N LYS A 618 -1.75 17.83 18.43
CA LYS A 618 -2.35 18.13 19.73
C LYS A 618 -3.84 17.78 19.84
N ALA A 619 -4.56 17.80 18.73
CA ALA A 619 -6.03 17.83 18.70
C ALA A 619 -6.63 16.66 17.90
N GLY A 620 -5.83 15.94 17.11
CA GLY A 620 -6.27 14.85 16.23
C GLY A 620 -6.92 15.33 14.93
N SER A 621 -6.91 14.46 13.91
CA SER A 621 -7.32 14.80 12.54
C SER A 621 -8.83 15.15 12.40
N VAL A 622 -9.69 14.68 13.33
CA VAL A 622 -11.13 15.05 13.35
C VAL A 622 -11.34 16.54 13.60
N ILE A 623 -10.52 17.14 14.48
CA ILE A 623 -10.67 18.56 14.84
C ILE A 623 -10.33 19.45 13.64
N VAL A 624 -9.46 19.00 12.74
CA VAL A 624 -9.13 19.70 11.49
C VAL A 624 -10.34 19.81 10.57
N VAL A 625 -11.08 18.72 10.37
CA VAL A 625 -12.27 18.72 9.51
C VAL A 625 -13.37 19.63 10.06
N ILE A 626 -13.57 19.62 11.38
CA ILE A 626 -14.57 20.47 12.05
C ILE A 626 -14.17 21.96 11.99
N THR A 627 -12.88 22.26 12.20
CA THR A 627 -12.39 23.64 12.09
C THR A 627 -12.46 24.18 10.66
N ALA A 628 -12.18 23.35 9.64
CA ALA A 628 -12.38 23.71 8.24
C ALA A 628 -13.86 24.00 7.93
N SER A 629 -14.78 23.17 8.43
CA SER A 629 -16.23 23.40 8.30
C SER A 629 -16.66 24.73 8.93
N ALA A 630 -16.22 25.01 10.15
CA ALA A 630 -16.52 26.27 10.84
C ALA A 630 -15.97 27.49 10.07
N LEU A 631 -14.73 27.43 9.59
CA LEU A 631 -14.13 28.49 8.76
C LEU A 631 -14.91 28.73 7.47
N ALA A 632 -15.38 27.67 6.81
CA ALA A 632 -16.19 27.79 5.61
C ALA A 632 -17.56 28.43 5.90
N LEU A 633 -18.21 28.06 7.00
CA LEU A 633 -19.48 28.69 7.41
C LEU A 633 -19.30 30.17 7.79
N ILE A 634 -18.18 30.53 8.43
CA ILE A 634 -17.81 31.94 8.68
C ILE A 634 -17.61 32.66 7.34
N GLY A 635 -16.89 32.06 6.39
CA GLY A 635 -16.70 32.58 5.05
C GLY A 635 -18.03 32.78 4.31
N CYS A 636 -18.98 31.86 4.46
CA CYS A 636 -20.33 31.94 3.93
C CYS A 636 -21.08 33.19 4.43
N CYS A 637 -21.10 33.39 5.75
CA CYS A 637 -21.69 34.59 6.37
C CYS A 637 -20.99 35.88 5.90
N PHE A 638 -19.66 35.84 5.79
CA PHE A 638 -18.88 36.98 5.33
C PHE A 638 -19.19 37.37 3.87
N VAL A 639 -19.31 36.38 2.98
CA VAL A 639 -19.73 36.58 1.59
C VAL A 639 -21.12 37.19 1.51
N ALA A 640 -22.06 36.69 2.32
CA ALA A 640 -23.42 37.22 2.36
C ALA A 640 -23.47 38.71 2.74
N LEU A 641 -22.69 39.10 3.76
CA LEU A 641 -22.75 40.44 4.36
C LEU A 641 -21.92 41.50 3.63
N PHE A 642 -20.73 41.15 3.12
CA PHE A 642 -19.74 42.15 2.72
C PHE A 642 -19.41 42.16 1.21
N VAL A 643 -19.69 41.09 0.46
CA VAL A 643 -19.48 41.08 -1.00
C VAL A 643 -20.56 41.89 -1.69
N ARG A 644 -20.13 42.87 -2.51
CA ARG A 644 -20.99 43.88 -3.13
C ARG A 644 -21.91 43.28 -4.20
N TYR A 645 -23.14 43.80 -4.27
CA TYR A 645 -24.11 43.51 -5.33
C TYR A 645 -23.68 44.20 -6.63
N VAL A 646 -23.64 43.43 -7.71
CA VAL A 646 -23.45 43.90 -9.09
C VAL A 646 -24.56 43.24 -9.89
N ASP A 647 -25.66 43.97 -10.08
CA ASP A 647 -26.78 43.56 -10.93
C ASP A 647 -26.47 43.91 -12.40
#